data_AF-A0A2D5B915-F1
#
_entry.id   AF-A0A2D5B915-F1
#
_cell.length_a   1.000
_cell.length_b   1.000
_cell.length_c   1.000
_cell.angle_alpha   90.00
_cell.angle_beta   90.00
_cell.angle_gamma   90.00
#
_symmetry.space_group_name_H-M   'P 1'
#
loop_
_entity.id
_entity.type
_entity.pdbx_description
1 polymer ?
#
loop_
_entity_poly.entity_id
_entity_poly.type
_entity_poly.pdbx_seq_one_letter_code
_entity_poly.pdbx_strand_id
1 'polypeptide(L)'
;MPTLKSLRGPLALLAVTFALVGAPTSAWSQSDDTATAARMGEQHLDDFVHYALTANIELAKANAEWLLKNISGDEGMATLLNESSVTPRRFDRAMRWASEVPELSEIASTLATRIENGRLSLSRDQDRVSAAIGMLDGTRRDQMLARGRLVAAGEYAVPALLREMIEGDNEERRWASAQLLREIGRQSVTPLTVALPNIAPEHQRRVIEILGSIGYSHAGPVLLELSLNDDSPAFVREAAAKSYRRLGGNPETDSPGLLYTVMAQQYFDGAEHLVADPYGDVNNIWEYDSFGGLTTTQVPTTLYGPIMSMRSAGRALSYDPDNSTAVAQFIASNLRRENVMPSDYVDPIFGNLEYSPQFYATIYGSSTGQDVLALALDSRDTPLVRDSLEALGKTTGEGTLFSEYLDRQPLLDAMQYPDRRVQYDSALILAHALPRTAFAGSYRVVPTLASAVRTGGEEYAVVIADTTEDQRAVASRLEALGFTVVGSGSSADALVDSISRSPGIDIAVIRKSNMKMDDENMAELRRNPKTSATPIMMIVSAGDMPKFTSAFRMDPLVGVSRSGVSDSAFASSVESLMERGVGGRLSQIDAEIYAMESLAALREIALARPGAYAIGDSESALIEALAERTGGSRLLVAEILALIESERSQHALLDAALAEDVGADRIQLLDRAGSSVRRWGNRSHRRHVEELQYLIDNSSGDVADAAARVHGAMNLPPQDSIKIVIPEG
;
A
#
# COMPACT_ATOMS: atom_id res chain seq x y z
N MET A 1 45.16 -11.23 29.10
CA MET A 1 44.48 -10.88 30.36
C MET A 1 43.15 -11.63 30.44
N PRO A 2 43.12 -12.79 31.11
CA PRO A 2 41.91 -13.40 31.64
C PRO A 2 41.93 -13.35 33.18
N THR A 3 40.77 -13.28 33.83
CA THR A 3 40.68 -13.53 35.28
C THR A 3 39.44 -14.36 35.61
N LEU A 4 39.69 -15.67 35.66
CA LEU A 4 39.02 -16.65 36.52
C LEU A 4 39.69 -16.64 37.90
N LYS A 5 38.90 -16.72 38.98
CA LYS A 5 39.20 -17.23 40.35
C LYS A 5 37.92 -17.05 41.19
N SER A 6 37.47 -17.93 42.08
CA SER A 6 37.87 -19.27 42.50
C SER A 6 36.87 -19.79 43.55
N LEU A 7 36.50 -21.08 43.45
CA LEU A 7 36.48 -22.12 44.50
C LEU A 7 36.05 -21.77 45.95
N ARG A 8 35.03 -22.48 46.47
CA ARG A 8 35.12 -23.53 47.54
C ARG A 8 33.74 -23.83 48.16
N GLY A 9 33.38 -25.12 48.27
CA GLY A 9 32.28 -25.60 49.11
C GLY A 9 32.64 -25.61 50.60
N PRO A 10 31.69 -25.98 51.48
CA PRO A 10 31.81 -27.29 52.14
C PRO A 10 30.48 -28.04 52.37
N LEU A 11 30.64 -29.30 52.80
CA LEU A 11 29.64 -30.32 53.13
C LEU A 11 28.77 -30.03 54.36
N ALA A 12 27.56 -30.61 54.30
CA ALA A 12 26.75 -31.24 55.36
C ALA A 12 26.00 -30.40 56.40
N LEU A 13 24.65 -30.52 56.42
CA LEU A 13 23.94 -31.09 57.58
C LEU A 13 22.52 -31.57 57.21
N LEU A 14 22.21 -32.79 57.67
CA LEU A 14 20.88 -33.41 57.73
C LEU A 14 19.91 -32.53 58.55
N ALA A 15 18.70 -32.30 58.05
CA ALA A 15 17.54 -32.01 58.89
C ALA A 15 16.30 -32.71 58.30
N VAL A 16 15.88 -33.73 59.03
CA VAL A 16 14.66 -34.51 58.85
C VAL A 16 13.46 -33.62 59.16
N THR A 17 12.52 -33.49 58.22
CA THR A 17 11.14 -33.09 58.52
C THR A 17 10.19 -34.11 57.91
N PHE A 18 9.50 -34.80 58.81
CA PHE A 18 8.34 -35.65 58.57
C PHE A 18 7.29 -34.92 57.72
N ALA A 19 6.84 -35.54 56.63
CA ALA A 19 5.52 -35.28 56.08
C ALA A 19 4.92 -36.61 55.61
N LEU A 20 3.67 -36.81 55.99
CA LEU A 20 2.92 -38.05 56.01
C LEU A 20 2.87 -38.80 54.67
N VAL A 21 2.88 -40.13 54.79
CA VAL A 21 2.32 -41.07 53.83
C VAL A 21 0.84 -40.72 53.62
N GLY A 22 0.50 -40.20 52.44
CA GLY A 22 -0.86 -40.15 51.89
C GLY A 22 -0.91 -40.99 50.62
N ALA A 23 -1.74 -42.03 50.63
CA ALA A 23 -1.99 -42.94 49.52
C ALA A 23 -2.59 -42.21 48.29
N PRO A 24 -2.57 -42.81 47.09
CA PRO A 24 -2.94 -42.14 45.85
C PRO A 24 -4.46 -42.09 45.72
N THR A 25 -5.04 -40.89 45.66
CA THR A 25 -6.45 -40.69 45.25
C THR A 25 -6.57 -39.39 44.50
N SER A 26 -6.57 -39.45 43.17
CA SER A 26 -7.35 -38.60 42.23
C SER A 26 -6.71 -38.57 40.84
N ALA A 27 -6.75 -39.69 40.12
CA ALA A 27 -6.62 -39.72 38.66
C ALA A 27 -8.01 -39.75 37.96
N TRP A 28 -9.08 -39.44 38.69
CA TRP A 28 -10.48 -39.57 38.24
C TRP A 28 -11.24 -38.24 38.16
N SER A 29 -10.65 -37.08 38.51
CA SER A 29 -11.41 -35.80 38.50
C SER A 29 -11.22 -34.96 37.23
N GLN A 30 -10.12 -35.12 36.49
CA GLN A 30 -9.84 -34.26 35.33
C GLN A 30 -10.66 -34.65 34.08
N SER A 31 -11.10 -35.90 33.98
CA SER A 31 -12.00 -36.38 32.93
C SER A 31 -13.48 -36.05 33.18
N ASP A 32 -13.89 -35.92 34.45
CA ASP A 32 -15.29 -35.62 34.80
C ASP A 32 -15.61 -34.12 34.67
N ASP A 33 -14.67 -33.23 34.99
CA ASP A 33 -14.88 -31.77 34.86
C ASP A 33 -14.99 -31.33 33.39
N THR A 34 -14.20 -31.92 32.50
CA THR A 34 -14.23 -31.63 31.05
C THR A 34 -15.51 -32.15 30.38
N ALA A 35 -15.96 -33.36 30.75
CA ALA A 35 -17.22 -33.92 30.26
C ALA A 35 -18.46 -33.16 30.79
N THR A 36 -18.39 -32.61 32.00
CA THR A 36 -19.47 -31.81 32.59
C THR A 36 -19.57 -30.43 31.95
N ALA A 37 -18.43 -29.78 31.69
CA ALA A 37 -18.37 -28.50 30.98
C ALA A 37 -18.88 -28.61 29.54
N ALA A 38 -18.57 -29.70 28.83
CA ALA A 38 -19.07 -29.95 27.47
C ALA A 38 -20.61 -30.07 27.42
N ARG A 39 -21.21 -30.81 28.38
CA ARG A 39 -22.68 -30.95 28.47
C ARG A 39 -23.37 -29.64 28.82
N MET A 40 -22.82 -28.87 29.76
CA MET A 40 -23.35 -27.54 30.08
C MET A 40 -23.24 -26.58 28.89
N GLY A 41 -22.13 -26.63 28.16
CA GLY A 41 -21.96 -25.88 26.92
C GLY A 41 -23.01 -26.24 25.87
N GLU A 42 -23.29 -27.52 25.68
CA GLU A 42 -24.28 -27.96 24.68
C GLU A 42 -25.68 -27.46 25.05
N GLN A 43 -26.03 -27.54 26.34
CA GLN A 43 -27.31 -27.04 26.84
C GLN A 43 -27.45 -25.52 26.62
N HIS A 44 -26.44 -24.73 26.99
CA HIS A 44 -26.47 -23.29 26.79
C HIS A 44 -26.50 -22.90 25.30
N LEU A 45 -25.90 -23.70 24.42
CA LEU A 45 -25.96 -23.51 22.97
C LEU A 45 -27.37 -23.79 22.42
N ASP A 46 -28.00 -24.89 22.82
CA ASP A 46 -29.37 -25.20 22.41
C ASP A 46 -30.37 -24.17 22.97
N ASP A 47 -30.21 -23.77 24.23
CA ASP A 47 -31.03 -22.74 24.88
C ASP A 47 -30.87 -21.38 24.21
N PHE A 48 -29.63 -20.97 23.85
CA PHE A 48 -29.41 -19.75 23.06
C PHE A 48 -30.20 -19.80 21.74
N VAL A 49 -30.07 -20.87 20.97
CA VAL A 49 -30.77 -21.02 19.69
C VAL A 49 -32.28 -21.06 19.89
N HIS A 50 -32.77 -21.75 20.91
CA HIS A 50 -34.18 -21.82 21.24
C HIS A 50 -34.76 -20.44 21.59
N TYR A 51 -34.10 -19.70 22.47
CA TYR A 51 -34.58 -18.39 22.93
C TYR A 51 -34.45 -17.31 21.86
N ALA A 52 -33.42 -17.37 21.01
CA ALA A 52 -33.32 -16.51 19.84
C ALA A 52 -34.49 -16.77 18.86
N LEU A 53 -34.82 -18.03 18.58
CA LEU A 53 -35.92 -18.38 17.66
C LEU A 53 -37.32 -18.11 18.23
N THR A 54 -37.46 -18.01 19.56
CA THR A 54 -38.70 -17.64 20.24
C THR A 54 -38.75 -16.15 20.63
N ALA A 55 -37.76 -15.37 20.18
CA ALA A 55 -37.62 -13.93 20.41
C ALA A 55 -37.56 -13.50 21.90
N ASN A 56 -36.99 -14.35 22.77
CA ASN A 56 -36.73 -14.00 24.16
C ASN A 56 -35.32 -13.42 24.33
N ILE A 57 -35.23 -12.09 24.31
CA ILE A 57 -33.96 -11.34 24.29
C ILE A 57 -33.12 -11.60 25.54
N GLU A 58 -33.70 -11.52 26.74
CA GLU A 58 -32.93 -11.67 27.99
C GLU A 58 -32.31 -13.07 28.13
N LEU A 59 -33.08 -14.12 27.86
CA LEU A 59 -32.57 -15.49 27.98
C LEU A 59 -31.59 -15.83 26.85
N ALA A 60 -31.82 -15.35 25.62
CA ALA A 60 -30.84 -15.49 24.55
C ALA A 60 -29.51 -14.81 24.91
N LYS A 61 -29.58 -13.58 25.45
CA LYS A 61 -28.40 -12.83 25.89
C LYS A 61 -27.61 -13.57 26.97
N ALA A 62 -28.30 -14.02 28.03
CA ALA A 62 -27.67 -14.70 29.15
C ALA A 62 -26.94 -16.00 28.72
N ASN A 63 -27.55 -16.77 27.82
CA ASN A 63 -26.93 -17.99 27.30
C ASN A 63 -25.74 -17.70 26.38
N ALA A 64 -25.83 -16.69 25.51
CA ALA A 64 -24.72 -16.27 24.66
C ALA A 64 -23.53 -15.72 25.46
N GLU A 65 -23.78 -14.88 26.47
CA GLU A 65 -22.74 -14.38 27.38
C GLU A 65 -22.10 -15.52 28.17
N TRP A 66 -22.89 -16.50 28.60
CA TRP A 66 -22.38 -17.68 29.26
C TRP A 66 -21.43 -18.47 28.35
N LEU A 67 -21.81 -18.69 27.10
CA LEU A 67 -20.98 -19.37 26.10
C LEU A 67 -19.66 -18.63 25.89
N LEU A 68 -19.71 -17.31 25.69
CA LEU A 68 -18.52 -16.48 25.51
C LEU A 68 -17.59 -16.49 26.73
N LYS A 69 -18.14 -16.54 27.93
CA LYS A 69 -17.38 -16.51 29.19
C LYS A 69 -16.76 -17.86 29.56
N ASN A 70 -17.48 -18.96 29.35
CA ASN A 70 -17.14 -20.27 29.91
C ASN A 70 -16.50 -21.23 28.91
N ILE A 71 -16.72 -21.04 27.60
CA ILE A 71 -16.04 -21.85 26.60
C ILE A 71 -14.70 -21.21 26.26
N SER A 72 -13.63 -21.92 26.59
CA SER A 72 -12.26 -21.45 26.41
C SER A 72 -11.80 -21.63 24.96
N GLY A 73 -11.22 -20.58 24.39
CA GLY A 73 -10.69 -20.57 23.04
C GLY A 73 -11.77 -20.60 21.94
N ASP A 74 -11.38 -20.23 20.74
CA ASP A 74 -12.27 -20.20 19.57
C ASP A 74 -12.54 -21.64 19.06
N GLU A 75 -11.52 -22.49 19.11
CA GLU A 75 -11.58 -23.93 18.77
C GLU A 75 -12.59 -24.70 19.64
N GLY A 76 -12.66 -24.40 20.94
CA GLY A 76 -13.63 -25.00 21.85
C GLY A 76 -15.06 -24.64 21.46
N MET A 77 -15.29 -23.38 21.08
CA MET A 77 -16.59 -22.88 20.64
C MET A 77 -17.05 -23.54 19.34
N ALA A 78 -16.14 -23.68 18.38
CA ALA A 78 -16.41 -24.36 17.11
C ALA A 78 -16.63 -25.87 17.27
N THR A 79 -15.84 -26.52 18.12
CA THR A 79 -16.01 -27.95 18.44
C THR A 79 -17.36 -28.21 19.09
N LEU A 80 -17.74 -27.38 20.06
CA LEU A 80 -19.04 -27.46 20.72
C LEU A 80 -20.20 -27.40 19.71
N LEU A 81 -20.19 -26.45 18.78
CA LEU A 81 -21.22 -26.36 17.75
C LEU A 81 -21.23 -27.59 16.83
N ASN A 82 -20.05 -28.07 16.39
CA ASN A 82 -19.94 -29.21 15.48
C ASN A 82 -20.39 -30.53 16.10
N GLU A 83 -20.20 -30.70 17.40
CA GLU A 83 -20.54 -31.92 18.13
C GLU A 83 -21.94 -31.88 18.76
N SER A 84 -22.54 -30.69 18.86
CA SER A 84 -23.89 -30.51 19.39
C SER A 84 -25.00 -31.12 18.51
N SER A 85 -26.16 -31.30 19.12
CA SER A 85 -27.41 -31.63 18.43
C SER A 85 -28.03 -30.47 17.61
N VAL A 86 -27.49 -29.25 17.71
CA VAL A 86 -28.00 -28.07 17.00
C VAL A 86 -27.64 -28.13 15.51
N THR A 87 -28.65 -28.18 14.65
CA THR A 87 -28.42 -28.18 13.19
C THR A 87 -27.91 -26.81 12.71
N PRO A 88 -27.00 -26.74 11.70
CA PRO A 88 -26.49 -25.48 11.15
C PRO A 88 -27.60 -24.51 10.74
N ARG A 89 -28.63 -25.00 10.04
CA ARG A 89 -29.78 -24.18 9.61
C ARG A 89 -30.55 -23.52 10.76
N ARG A 90 -30.62 -24.15 11.93
CA ARG A 90 -31.27 -23.58 13.12
C ARG A 90 -30.39 -22.51 13.75
N PHE A 91 -29.10 -22.81 13.88
CA PHE A 91 -28.11 -21.87 14.39
C PHE A 91 -28.05 -20.58 13.53
N ASP A 92 -27.93 -20.71 12.20
CA ASP A 92 -27.86 -19.56 11.28
C ASP A 92 -29.10 -18.66 11.33
N ARG A 93 -30.26 -19.24 11.65
CA ARG A 93 -31.52 -18.49 11.78
C ARG A 93 -31.55 -17.73 13.09
N ALA A 94 -31.10 -18.34 14.18
CA ALA A 94 -30.94 -17.68 15.47
C ALA A 94 -29.94 -16.51 15.39
N MET A 95 -28.80 -16.73 14.74
CA MET A 95 -27.76 -15.70 14.57
C MET A 95 -28.21 -14.51 13.73
N ARG A 96 -28.96 -14.75 12.64
CA ARG A 96 -29.52 -13.68 11.81
C ARG A 96 -30.46 -12.78 12.61
N TRP A 97 -31.40 -13.38 13.33
CA TRP A 97 -32.31 -12.62 14.19
C TRP A 97 -31.54 -11.84 15.28
N ALA A 98 -30.61 -12.49 15.97
CA ALA A 98 -29.83 -11.85 17.03
C ALA A 98 -28.97 -10.68 16.53
N SER A 99 -28.53 -10.72 15.27
CA SER A 99 -27.76 -9.63 14.65
C SER A 99 -28.59 -8.37 14.38
N GLU A 100 -29.92 -8.52 14.18
CA GLU A 100 -30.87 -7.43 13.94
C GLU A 100 -31.40 -6.79 15.24
N VAL A 101 -31.20 -7.43 16.39
CA VAL A 101 -31.65 -6.93 17.70
C VAL A 101 -30.55 -6.07 18.34
N PRO A 102 -30.82 -4.78 18.67
CA PRO A 102 -29.80 -3.87 19.19
C PRO A 102 -29.06 -4.37 20.43
N GLU A 103 -29.74 -5.02 21.39
CA GLU A 103 -29.10 -5.52 22.62
C GLU A 103 -28.26 -6.79 22.43
N LEU A 104 -28.38 -7.48 21.29
CA LEU A 104 -27.73 -8.75 20.99
C LEU A 104 -26.71 -8.66 19.85
N SER A 105 -26.76 -7.62 19.02
CA SER A 105 -25.98 -7.50 17.79
C SER A 105 -24.47 -7.68 18.02
N GLU A 106 -23.91 -7.03 19.05
CA GLU A 106 -22.48 -7.14 19.39
C GLU A 106 -22.09 -8.54 19.91
N ILE A 107 -22.94 -9.14 20.74
CA ILE A 107 -22.73 -10.50 21.29
C ILE A 107 -22.84 -11.54 20.17
N ALA A 108 -23.81 -11.41 19.28
CA ALA A 108 -23.99 -12.26 18.12
C ALA A 108 -22.78 -12.15 17.17
N SER A 109 -22.32 -10.92 16.88
CA SER A 109 -21.10 -10.71 16.08
C SER A 109 -19.88 -11.39 16.71
N THR A 110 -19.72 -11.24 18.03
CA THR A 110 -18.59 -11.85 18.76
C THR A 110 -18.66 -13.38 18.76
N LEU A 111 -19.84 -13.96 18.99
CA LEU A 111 -20.06 -15.40 18.96
C LEU A 111 -19.82 -15.99 17.56
N ALA A 112 -20.32 -15.32 16.51
CA ALA A 112 -20.07 -15.71 15.12
C ALA A 112 -18.57 -15.71 14.80
N THR A 113 -17.88 -14.64 15.19
CA THR A 113 -16.43 -14.46 14.96
C THR A 113 -15.63 -15.56 15.65
N ARG A 114 -15.90 -15.85 16.92
CA ARG A 114 -15.19 -16.92 17.65
C ARG A 114 -15.44 -18.31 17.06
N ILE A 115 -16.67 -18.60 16.64
CA ILE A 115 -16.98 -19.89 16.00
C ILE A 115 -16.26 -20.01 14.65
N GLU A 116 -16.23 -18.94 13.86
CA GLU A 116 -15.57 -18.95 12.55
C GLU A 116 -14.05 -19.08 12.70
N ASN A 117 -13.44 -18.27 13.57
CA ASN A 117 -12.02 -18.39 13.93
C ASN A 117 -11.69 -19.79 14.42
N GLY A 118 -12.55 -20.37 15.26
CA GLY A 118 -12.38 -21.71 15.79
C GLY A 118 -12.43 -22.76 14.71
N ARG A 119 -13.39 -22.66 13.77
CA ARG A 119 -13.48 -23.55 12.62
C ARG A 119 -12.22 -23.46 11.75
N LEU A 120 -11.73 -22.25 11.50
CA LEU A 120 -10.51 -22.02 10.75
C LEU A 120 -9.31 -22.64 11.48
N SER A 121 -9.12 -22.42 12.77
CA SER A 121 -8.03 -23.02 13.55
C SER A 121 -8.10 -24.55 13.55
N LEU A 122 -9.28 -25.13 13.79
CA LEU A 122 -9.48 -26.58 13.75
C LEU A 122 -9.27 -27.20 12.37
N SER A 123 -9.54 -26.44 11.30
CA SER A 123 -9.29 -26.88 9.92
C SER A 123 -7.80 -26.90 9.58
N ARG A 124 -6.98 -26.13 10.31
CA ARG A 124 -5.52 -26.03 10.17
C ARG A 124 -4.75 -27.07 11.01
N ASP A 125 -5.43 -27.75 11.92
CA ASP A 125 -4.85 -28.72 12.86
C ASP A 125 -4.41 -30.02 12.13
N GLN A 126 -3.10 -30.26 12.13
CA GLN A 126 -2.48 -31.40 11.47
C GLN A 126 -2.85 -32.76 12.08
N ASP A 127 -3.13 -32.81 13.38
CA ASP A 127 -3.56 -34.05 14.04
C ASP A 127 -4.99 -34.40 13.64
N ARG A 128 -5.85 -33.39 13.50
CA ARG A 128 -7.23 -33.57 13.00
C ARG A 128 -7.25 -33.96 11.53
N VAL A 129 -6.38 -33.39 10.70
CA VAL A 129 -6.19 -33.80 9.30
C VAL A 129 -5.75 -35.26 9.25
N SER A 130 -4.75 -35.65 10.03
CA SER A 130 -4.24 -37.03 10.08
C SER A 130 -5.31 -38.02 10.56
N ALA A 131 -6.06 -37.67 11.60
CA ALA A 131 -7.19 -38.47 12.07
C ALA A 131 -8.30 -38.59 11.02
N ALA A 132 -8.56 -37.53 10.26
CA ALA A 132 -9.51 -37.57 9.15
C ALA A 132 -9.05 -38.51 8.02
N ILE A 133 -7.77 -38.52 7.68
CA ILE A 133 -7.21 -39.45 6.70
C ILE A 133 -7.36 -40.90 7.17
N GLY A 134 -7.11 -41.17 8.45
CA GLY A 134 -7.29 -42.50 9.05
C GLY A 134 -8.73 -43.01 9.09
N MET A 135 -9.73 -42.15 8.83
CA MET A 135 -11.15 -42.53 8.74
C MET A 135 -11.58 -42.88 7.30
N LEU A 136 -10.71 -42.70 6.30
CA LEU A 136 -11.05 -42.89 4.89
C LEU A 136 -11.24 -44.37 4.48
N ASP A 137 -10.73 -45.31 5.26
CA ASP A 137 -10.97 -46.76 5.13
C ASP A 137 -12.00 -47.29 6.15
N GLY A 138 -12.69 -46.38 6.84
CA GLY A 138 -13.72 -46.68 7.83
C GLY A 138 -15.12 -46.90 7.24
N THR A 139 -16.16 -46.68 8.04
CA THR A 139 -17.54 -46.81 7.56
C THR A 139 -17.90 -45.69 6.58
N ARG A 140 -18.97 -45.84 5.77
CA ARG A 140 -19.46 -44.76 4.89
C ARG A 140 -19.72 -43.44 5.62
N ARG A 141 -20.14 -43.52 6.89
CA ARG A 141 -20.37 -42.34 7.73
C ARG A 141 -19.04 -41.67 8.09
N ASP A 142 -18.04 -42.46 8.45
CA ASP A 142 -16.70 -41.97 8.78
C ASP A 142 -16.03 -41.35 7.55
N GLN A 143 -16.13 -42.02 6.39
CA GLN A 143 -15.65 -41.50 5.11
C GLN A 143 -16.31 -40.16 4.74
N MET A 144 -17.62 -40.02 4.92
CA MET A 144 -18.34 -38.78 4.64
C MET A 144 -17.90 -37.65 5.57
N LEU A 145 -17.70 -37.93 6.86
CA LEU A 145 -17.20 -36.96 7.83
C LEU A 145 -15.75 -36.57 7.57
N ALA A 146 -14.89 -37.55 7.29
CA ALA A 146 -13.48 -37.35 6.93
C ALA A 146 -13.34 -36.46 5.70
N ARG A 147 -14.07 -36.78 4.62
CA ARG A 147 -14.14 -35.98 3.40
C ARG A 147 -14.54 -34.53 3.67
N GLY A 148 -15.61 -34.31 4.43
CA GLY A 148 -16.05 -32.97 4.82
C GLY A 148 -14.98 -32.20 5.59
N ARG A 149 -14.28 -32.85 6.53
CA ARG A 149 -13.17 -32.24 7.29
C ARG A 149 -11.97 -31.88 6.42
N LEU A 150 -11.57 -32.79 5.52
CA LEU A 150 -10.39 -32.60 4.65
C LEU A 150 -10.64 -31.56 3.57
N VAL A 151 -11.85 -31.49 3.02
CA VAL A 151 -12.24 -30.43 2.09
C VAL A 151 -12.30 -29.08 2.80
N ALA A 152 -12.86 -29.01 4.02
CA ALA A 152 -12.87 -27.78 4.82
C ALA A 152 -11.47 -27.32 5.25
N ALA A 153 -10.53 -28.24 5.45
CA ALA A 153 -9.13 -27.95 5.73
C ALA A 153 -8.38 -27.35 4.53
N GLY A 154 -8.89 -27.52 3.31
CA GLY A 154 -8.34 -26.87 2.11
C GLY A 154 -6.87 -27.19 1.89
N GLU A 155 -6.04 -26.14 1.73
CA GLU A 155 -4.61 -26.28 1.48
C GLU A 155 -3.84 -26.94 2.64
N TYR A 156 -4.33 -26.84 3.88
CA TYR A 156 -3.68 -27.43 5.05
C TYR A 156 -3.74 -28.95 5.08
N ALA A 157 -4.71 -29.55 4.38
CA ALA A 157 -4.80 -31.01 4.22
C ALA A 157 -3.84 -31.56 3.15
N VAL A 158 -3.34 -30.72 2.25
CA VAL A 158 -2.59 -31.15 1.06
C VAL A 158 -1.30 -31.89 1.40
N PRO A 159 -0.45 -31.45 2.36
CA PRO A 159 0.77 -32.18 2.70
C PRO A 159 0.51 -33.61 3.17
N ALA A 160 -0.47 -33.80 4.05
CA ALA A 160 -0.82 -35.10 4.60
C ALA A 160 -1.48 -36.00 3.54
N LEU A 161 -2.37 -35.45 2.71
CA LEU A 161 -2.99 -36.18 1.60
C LEU A 161 -1.97 -36.60 0.53
N LEU A 162 -1.01 -35.73 0.22
CA LEU A 162 0.08 -36.02 -0.71
C LEU A 162 0.97 -37.14 -0.16
N ARG A 163 1.33 -37.07 1.13
CA ARG A 163 2.10 -38.12 1.80
C ARG A 163 1.35 -39.45 1.79
N GLU A 164 0.08 -39.49 2.19
CA GLU A 164 -0.71 -40.73 2.16
C GLU A 164 -0.82 -41.29 0.74
N MET A 165 -0.97 -40.44 -0.28
CA MET A 165 -1.03 -40.87 -1.68
C MET A 165 0.28 -41.51 -2.18
N ILE A 166 1.43 -41.02 -1.71
CA ILE A 166 2.77 -41.46 -2.12
C ILE A 166 3.22 -42.68 -1.29
N GLU A 167 3.11 -42.58 0.03
CA GLU A 167 3.74 -43.47 1.00
C GLU A 167 2.74 -44.40 1.69
N GLY A 168 1.44 -44.06 1.75
CA GLY A 168 0.47 -44.76 2.60
C GLY A 168 0.28 -46.26 2.30
N ASP A 169 0.19 -47.12 3.31
CA ASP A 169 0.16 -48.56 3.08
C ASP A 169 -1.20 -49.11 2.58
N ASN A 170 -2.28 -48.35 2.72
CA ASN A 170 -3.63 -48.76 2.32
C ASN A 170 -3.99 -48.20 0.93
N GLU A 171 -4.30 -49.08 -0.02
CA GLU A 171 -4.67 -48.71 -1.39
C GLU A 171 -5.98 -47.89 -1.47
N GLU A 172 -6.97 -48.19 -0.63
CA GLU A 172 -8.23 -47.45 -0.56
C GLU A 172 -7.99 -46.01 -0.08
N ARG A 173 -7.16 -45.84 0.96
CA ARG A 173 -6.77 -44.51 1.44
C ARG A 173 -5.95 -43.75 0.41
N ARG A 174 -4.97 -44.40 -0.25
CA ARG A 174 -4.18 -43.80 -1.34
C ARG A 174 -5.08 -43.27 -2.46
N TRP A 175 -6.07 -44.06 -2.89
CA TRP A 175 -7.01 -43.64 -3.92
C TRP A 175 -7.92 -42.51 -3.45
N ALA A 176 -8.47 -42.62 -2.23
CA ALA A 176 -9.31 -41.58 -1.64
C ALA A 176 -8.55 -40.25 -1.51
N SER A 177 -7.29 -40.27 -1.05
CA SER A 177 -6.44 -39.08 -0.95
C SER A 177 -6.22 -38.41 -2.31
N ALA A 178 -5.98 -39.19 -3.37
CA ALA A 178 -5.87 -38.65 -4.73
C ALA A 178 -7.19 -38.05 -5.26
N GLN A 179 -8.35 -38.54 -4.82
CA GLN A 179 -9.65 -37.92 -5.15
C GLN A 179 -9.88 -36.64 -4.35
N LEU A 180 -9.53 -36.64 -3.06
CA LEU A 180 -9.68 -35.49 -2.18
C LEU A 180 -8.80 -34.32 -2.62
N LEU A 181 -7.56 -34.58 -3.06
CA LEU A 181 -6.72 -33.53 -3.66
C LEU A 181 -7.40 -32.85 -4.85
N ARG A 182 -8.12 -33.60 -5.69
CA ARG A 182 -8.90 -33.02 -6.80
C ARG A 182 -10.12 -32.25 -6.34
N GLU A 183 -10.78 -32.73 -5.29
CA GLU A 183 -11.98 -32.10 -4.74
C GLU A 183 -11.69 -30.82 -3.97
N ILE A 184 -10.57 -30.75 -3.24
CA ILE A 184 -10.06 -29.49 -2.66
C ILE A 184 -9.86 -28.46 -3.78
N GLY A 185 -9.48 -28.90 -4.99
CA GLY A 185 -9.47 -28.07 -6.18
C GLY A 185 -8.39 -26.98 -6.10
N ARG A 186 -8.80 -25.71 -6.25
CA ARG A 186 -7.89 -24.55 -6.35
C ARG A 186 -6.85 -24.50 -5.24
N GLN A 187 -7.25 -24.75 -3.99
CA GLN A 187 -6.38 -24.67 -2.82
C GLN A 187 -5.29 -25.76 -2.79
N SER A 188 -5.43 -26.82 -3.60
CA SER A 188 -4.38 -27.84 -3.73
C SER A 188 -3.31 -27.48 -4.76
N VAL A 189 -3.58 -26.56 -5.67
CA VAL A 189 -2.73 -26.32 -6.85
C VAL A 189 -1.35 -25.82 -6.44
N THR A 190 -1.27 -24.75 -5.65
CA THR A 190 0.01 -24.16 -5.23
C THR A 190 0.92 -25.17 -4.50
N PRO A 191 0.48 -25.83 -3.40
CA PRO A 191 1.34 -26.83 -2.75
C PRO A 191 1.73 -28.00 -3.67
N LEU A 192 0.82 -28.48 -4.53
CA LEU A 192 1.15 -29.56 -5.47
C LEU A 192 2.16 -29.13 -6.53
N THR A 193 2.07 -27.90 -7.05
CA THR A 193 3.05 -27.37 -8.02
C THR A 193 4.45 -27.23 -7.41
N VAL A 194 4.54 -26.86 -6.13
CA VAL A 194 5.81 -26.78 -5.39
C VAL A 194 6.42 -28.16 -5.12
N ALA A 195 5.59 -29.15 -4.78
CA ALA A 195 6.07 -30.53 -4.55
C ALA A 195 6.48 -31.25 -5.85
N LEU A 196 5.79 -30.98 -6.95
CA LEU A 196 5.90 -31.75 -8.18
C LEU A 196 7.34 -31.94 -8.72
N PRO A 197 8.21 -30.92 -8.80
CA PRO A 197 9.59 -31.14 -9.28
C PRO A 197 10.46 -31.94 -8.30
N ASN A 198 10.04 -32.11 -7.04
CA ASN A 198 10.85 -32.69 -5.97
C ASN A 198 10.46 -34.12 -5.57
N ILE A 199 9.43 -34.70 -6.20
CA ILE A 199 8.98 -36.08 -5.95
C ILE A 199 9.43 -37.04 -7.07
N ALA A 200 9.48 -38.34 -6.77
CA ALA A 200 9.93 -39.34 -7.75
C ALA A 200 8.99 -39.42 -8.99
N PRO A 201 9.53 -39.76 -10.18
CA PRO A 201 8.77 -39.71 -11.45
C PRO A 201 7.44 -40.46 -11.48
N GLU A 202 7.37 -41.61 -10.80
CA GLU A 202 6.15 -42.42 -10.66
C GLU A 202 5.00 -41.62 -10.00
N HIS A 203 5.35 -40.80 -9.00
CA HIS A 203 4.41 -39.95 -8.27
C HIS A 203 4.15 -38.62 -9.00
N GLN A 204 5.15 -38.09 -9.73
CA GLN A 204 4.98 -36.90 -10.57
C GLN A 204 3.82 -37.08 -11.55
N ARG A 205 3.76 -38.22 -12.23
CA ARG A 205 2.66 -38.51 -13.17
C ARG A 205 1.29 -38.36 -12.51
N ARG A 206 1.11 -38.90 -11.31
CA ARG A 206 -0.18 -38.85 -10.59
C ARG A 206 -0.54 -37.42 -10.20
N VAL A 207 0.42 -36.64 -9.72
CA VAL A 207 0.21 -35.22 -9.38
C VAL A 207 -0.10 -34.40 -10.63
N ILE A 208 0.58 -34.64 -11.75
CA ILE A 208 0.31 -34.01 -13.06
C ILE A 208 -1.12 -34.29 -13.54
N GLU A 209 -1.60 -35.52 -13.38
CA GLU A 209 -2.97 -35.90 -13.74
C GLU A 209 -4.00 -35.22 -12.83
N ILE A 210 -3.71 -35.07 -11.54
CA ILE A 210 -4.53 -34.31 -10.58
C ILE A 210 -4.59 -32.84 -11.00
N LEU A 211 -3.45 -32.17 -11.19
CA LEU A 211 -3.39 -30.77 -11.60
C LEU A 211 -4.12 -30.51 -12.93
N GLY A 212 -3.91 -31.38 -13.92
CA GLY A 212 -4.60 -31.29 -15.21
C GLY A 212 -6.11 -31.59 -15.14
N SER A 213 -6.58 -32.28 -14.09
CA SER A 213 -8.01 -32.50 -13.85
C SER A 213 -8.69 -31.37 -13.08
N ILE A 214 -7.94 -30.70 -12.20
CA ILE A 214 -8.40 -29.48 -11.51
C ILE A 214 -8.58 -28.36 -12.53
N GLY A 215 -7.70 -28.29 -13.54
CA GLY A 215 -7.90 -27.40 -14.68
C GLY A 215 -7.51 -25.95 -14.42
N TYR A 216 -6.62 -25.69 -13.46
CA TYR A 216 -6.25 -24.34 -13.05
C TYR A 216 -4.97 -23.85 -13.74
N SER A 217 -5.02 -22.63 -14.32
CA SER A 217 -3.93 -22.03 -15.09
C SER A 217 -2.62 -21.87 -14.31
N HIS A 218 -2.69 -21.71 -12.98
CA HIS A 218 -1.54 -21.60 -12.09
C HIS A 218 -0.59 -22.82 -12.18
N ALA A 219 -1.10 -24.02 -12.51
CA ALA A 219 -0.23 -25.17 -12.72
C ALA A 219 0.56 -25.12 -14.05
N GLY A 220 0.17 -24.24 -14.97
CA GLY A 220 0.70 -24.13 -16.33
C GLY A 220 2.22 -24.04 -16.42
N PRO A 221 2.89 -23.07 -15.75
CA PRO A 221 4.34 -22.91 -15.83
C PRO A 221 5.12 -24.18 -15.48
N VAL A 222 4.79 -24.81 -14.34
CA VAL A 222 5.49 -26.02 -13.88
C VAL A 222 5.20 -27.22 -14.77
N LEU A 223 3.97 -27.36 -15.28
CA LEU A 223 3.62 -28.43 -16.23
C LEU A 223 4.37 -28.26 -17.55
N LEU A 224 4.48 -27.04 -18.07
CA LEU A 224 5.25 -26.78 -19.29
C LEU A 224 6.73 -27.07 -19.06
N GLU A 225 7.31 -26.57 -17.96
CA GLU A 225 8.70 -26.83 -17.57
C GLU A 225 9.01 -28.33 -17.55
N LEU A 226 8.19 -29.15 -16.88
CA LEU A 226 8.39 -30.60 -16.82
C LEU A 226 8.20 -31.28 -18.18
N SER A 227 7.35 -30.75 -19.04
CA SER A 227 7.16 -31.29 -20.39
C SER A 227 8.38 -31.10 -21.29
N LEU A 228 9.16 -30.03 -21.03
CA LEU A 228 10.34 -29.64 -21.79
C LEU A 228 11.66 -30.06 -21.14
N ASN A 229 11.62 -30.55 -19.89
CA ASN A 229 12.82 -30.97 -19.17
C ASN A 229 13.30 -32.35 -19.65
N ASP A 230 14.42 -32.37 -20.39
CA ASP A 230 15.01 -33.58 -20.94
C ASP A 230 15.43 -34.63 -19.89
N ASP A 231 15.72 -34.21 -18.65
CA ASP A 231 16.05 -35.10 -17.54
C ASP A 231 14.82 -35.84 -16.99
N SER A 232 13.61 -35.35 -17.27
CA SER A 232 12.37 -36.01 -16.86
C SER A 232 12.08 -37.23 -17.73
N PRO A 233 11.65 -38.38 -17.18
CA PRO A 233 11.28 -39.54 -18.00
C PRO A 233 10.18 -39.25 -19.02
N ALA A 234 10.21 -39.92 -20.17
CA ALA A 234 9.29 -39.66 -21.28
C ALA A 234 7.79 -39.69 -20.89
N PHE A 235 7.40 -40.61 -19.99
CA PHE A 235 6.02 -40.70 -19.53
C PHE A 235 5.59 -39.51 -18.66
N VAL A 236 6.52 -38.88 -17.93
CA VAL A 236 6.27 -37.66 -17.15
C VAL A 236 6.09 -36.50 -18.11
N ARG A 237 6.99 -36.36 -19.10
CA ARG A 237 6.92 -35.30 -20.11
C ARG A 237 5.63 -35.36 -20.91
N GLU A 238 5.22 -36.54 -21.35
CA GLU A 238 3.98 -36.75 -22.10
C GLU A 238 2.74 -36.43 -21.24
N ALA A 239 2.73 -36.86 -19.98
CA ALA A 239 1.66 -36.54 -19.05
C ALA A 239 1.57 -35.02 -18.81
N ALA A 240 2.71 -34.35 -18.61
CA ALA A 240 2.80 -32.92 -18.37
C ALA A 240 2.31 -32.13 -19.59
N ALA A 241 2.78 -32.48 -20.80
CA ALA A 241 2.31 -31.89 -22.06
C ALA A 241 0.81 -32.10 -22.29
N LYS A 242 0.26 -33.26 -21.91
CA LYS A 242 -1.17 -33.55 -22.02
C LYS A 242 -1.98 -32.71 -21.03
N SER A 243 -1.54 -32.62 -19.77
CA SER A 243 -2.20 -31.78 -18.77
C SER A 243 -2.12 -30.30 -19.12
N TYR A 244 -0.97 -29.82 -19.60
CA TYR A 244 -0.79 -28.44 -20.05
C TYR A 244 -1.74 -28.08 -21.20
N ARG A 245 -1.92 -28.97 -22.19
CA ARG A 245 -2.92 -28.80 -23.26
C ARG A 245 -4.35 -28.74 -22.75
N ARG A 246 -4.68 -29.44 -21.66
CA ARG A 246 -6.02 -29.33 -21.03
C ARG A 246 -6.25 -27.97 -20.38
N LEU A 247 -5.18 -27.31 -19.94
CA LEU A 247 -5.23 -25.93 -19.45
C LEU A 247 -5.32 -24.89 -20.57
N GLY A 248 -5.33 -25.33 -21.84
CA GLY A 248 -5.37 -24.45 -23.02
C GLY A 248 -4.01 -24.00 -23.52
N GLY A 249 -2.90 -24.47 -22.92
CA GLY A 249 -1.56 -24.15 -23.37
C GLY A 249 -1.08 -25.02 -24.53
N ASN A 250 -0.04 -24.57 -25.22
CA ASN A 250 0.60 -25.30 -26.30
C ASN A 250 2.10 -25.52 -26.01
N PRO A 251 2.52 -26.75 -25.65
CA PRO A 251 3.91 -27.02 -25.26
C PRO A 251 4.91 -26.87 -26.42
N GLU A 252 4.45 -26.80 -27.67
CA GLU A 252 5.31 -26.65 -28.84
C GLU A 252 5.68 -25.19 -29.14
N THR A 253 4.89 -24.23 -28.64
CA THR A 253 5.06 -22.80 -28.93
C THR A 253 5.32 -21.95 -27.70
N ASP A 254 4.81 -22.38 -26.55
CA ASP A 254 4.82 -21.57 -25.35
C ASP A 254 6.18 -21.69 -24.64
N SER A 255 6.56 -20.64 -23.91
CA SER A 255 7.82 -20.58 -23.17
C SER A 255 7.55 -20.56 -21.65
N PRO A 256 8.21 -21.41 -20.84
CA PRO A 256 8.12 -21.32 -19.38
C PRO A 256 8.44 -19.93 -18.85
N GLY A 257 9.50 -19.29 -19.37
CA GLY A 257 9.91 -17.94 -18.96
C GLY A 257 8.79 -16.92 -19.12
N LEU A 258 8.10 -16.93 -20.27
CA LEU A 258 6.96 -16.04 -20.52
C LEU A 258 5.79 -16.31 -19.57
N LEU A 259 5.47 -17.58 -19.31
CA LEU A 259 4.39 -17.92 -18.37
C LEU A 259 4.70 -17.45 -16.94
N TYR A 260 5.96 -17.55 -16.51
CA TYR A 260 6.40 -17.03 -15.22
C TYR A 260 6.35 -15.50 -15.16
N THR A 261 6.66 -14.78 -16.25
CA THR A 261 6.47 -13.33 -16.35
C THR A 261 4.99 -12.93 -16.25
N VAL A 262 4.09 -13.66 -16.91
CA VAL A 262 2.64 -13.42 -16.82
C VAL A 262 2.13 -13.71 -15.41
N MET A 263 2.60 -14.79 -14.79
CA MET A 263 2.22 -15.14 -13.42
C MET A 263 2.74 -14.11 -12.40
N ALA A 264 3.95 -13.58 -12.59
CA ALA A 264 4.47 -12.47 -11.80
C ALA A 264 3.56 -11.25 -11.89
N GLN A 265 3.13 -10.88 -13.11
CA GLN A 265 2.15 -9.79 -13.30
C GLN A 265 0.85 -10.04 -12.53
N GLN A 266 0.28 -11.25 -12.65
CA GLN A 266 -0.97 -11.57 -11.98
C GLN A 266 -0.86 -11.51 -10.46
N TYR A 267 0.28 -11.90 -9.89
CA TYR A 267 0.56 -11.72 -8.47
C TYR A 267 0.73 -10.25 -8.08
N PHE A 268 1.42 -9.47 -8.91
CA PHE A 268 1.57 -8.04 -8.72
C PHE A 268 0.22 -7.31 -8.74
N ASP A 269 -0.67 -7.69 -9.67
CA ASP A 269 -2.03 -7.15 -9.81
C ASP A 269 -2.99 -7.65 -8.71
N GLY A 270 -2.55 -8.55 -7.83
CA GLY A 270 -3.37 -9.09 -6.75
C GLY A 270 -4.51 -9.98 -7.23
N ALA A 271 -4.31 -10.72 -8.33
CA ALA A 271 -5.36 -11.54 -8.92
C ALA A 271 -5.88 -12.59 -7.91
N GLU A 272 -7.10 -12.41 -7.40
CA GLU A 272 -7.69 -13.22 -6.32
C GLU A 272 -7.67 -14.74 -6.60
N HIS A 273 -7.72 -15.08 -7.89
CA HIS A 273 -7.70 -16.45 -8.35
C HIS A 273 -6.37 -17.16 -8.03
N LEU A 274 -5.26 -16.44 -7.82
CA LEU A 274 -3.98 -17.03 -7.41
C LEU A 274 -3.81 -17.16 -5.89
N VAL A 275 -4.74 -16.62 -5.11
CA VAL A 275 -4.68 -16.59 -3.65
C VAL A 275 -5.62 -17.67 -3.08
N ALA A 276 -5.12 -18.49 -2.16
CA ALA A 276 -5.90 -19.58 -1.58
C ALA A 276 -7.08 -19.02 -0.77
N ASP A 277 -6.79 -18.04 0.10
CA ASP A 277 -7.75 -17.31 0.92
C ASP A 277 -7.53 -15.79 0.77
N PRO A 278 -8.10 -15.14 -0.26
CA PRO A 278 -7.90 -13.72 -0.51
C PRO A 278 -8.51 -12.81 0.57
N TYR A 279 -9.42 -13.33 1.40
CA TYR A 279 -10.10 -12.56 2.44
C TYR A 279 -9.53 -12.84 3.84
N GLY A 280 -8.71 -13.88 3.99
CA GLY A 280 -7.99 -14.20 5.21
C GLY A 280 -6.90 -13.18 5.56
N ASP A 281 -6.47 -13.18 6.82
CA ASP A 281 -5.40 -12.29 7.30
C ASP A 281 -4.01 -12.76 6.85
N VAL A 282 -3.85 -14.06 6.63
CA VAL A 282 -2.58 -14.70 6.23
C VAL A 282 -2.80 -15.70 5.10
N ASN A 283 -1.78 -15.85 4.26
CA ASN A 283 -1.71 -16.87 3.22
C ASN A 283 -0.41 -17.67 3.36
N ASN A 284 -0.44 -18.90 2.84
CA ASN A 284 0.67 -19.85 2.94
C ASN A 284 1.62 -19.73 1.76
N ILE A 285 2.90 -19.53 2.07
CA ILE A 285 4.00 -19.70 1.12
C ILE A 285 4.54 -21.10 1.28
N TRP A 286 4.31 -21.92 0.26
CA TRP A 286 4.73 -23.31 0.23
C TRP A 286 6.18 -23.46 -0.20
N GLU A 287 6.89 -24.36 0.47
CA GLU A 287 8.23 -24.82 0.13
C GLU A 287 8.27 -26.35 0.24
N TYR A 288 9.27 -26.95 -0.41
CA TYR A 288 9.48 -28.40 -0.32
C TYR A 288 10.85 -28.67 0.28
N ASP A 289 10.87 -29.36 1.42
CA ASP A 289 12.07 -29.88 2.05
C ASP A 289 12.26 -31.36 1.70
N SER A 290 13.50 -31.76 1.43
CA SER A 290 13.81 -33.15 1.02
C SER A 290 13.56 -34.19 2.12
N PHE A 291 13.51 -33.78 3.39
CA PHE A 291 13.26 -34.68 4.52
C PHE A 291 11.83 -34.53 5.09
N GLY A 292 11.33 -33.30 5.17
CA GLY A 292 10.01 -32.97 5.73
C GLY A 292 8.85 -32.99 4.73
N GLY A 293 9.14 -32.97 3.43
CA GLY A 293 8.14 -32.82 2.37
C GLY A 293 7.64 -31.38 2.25
N LEU A 294 6.35 -31.19 2.00
CA LEU A 294 5.74 -29.86 1.90
C LEU A 294 5.70 -29.16 3.27
N THR A 295 6.31 -27.99 3.35
CA THR A 295 6.28 -27.08 4.50
C THR A 295 5.67 -25.74 4.09
N THR A 296 5.13 -25.01 5.06
CA THR A 296 4.51 -23.70 4.81
C THR A 296 5.07 -22.64 5.75
N THR A 297 5.22 -21.44 5.21
CA THR A 297 5.50 -20.22 5.95
C THR A 297 4.30 -19.28 5.77
N GLN A 298 3.65 -18.89 6.87
CA GLN A 298 2.53 -17.95 6.82
C GLN A 298 3.02 -16.51 6.69
N VAL A 299 2.44 -15.77 5.75
CA VAL A 299 2.69 -14.34 5.57
C VAL A 299 1.36 -13.57 5.57
N PRO A 300 1.35 -12.30 6.01
CA PRO A 300 0.20 -11.42 5.83
C PRO A 300 -0.29 -11.43 4.37
N THR A 301 -1.60 -11.45 4.17
CA THR A 301 -2.20 -11.49 2.81
C THR A 301 -1.75 -10.31 1.94
N THR A 302 -1.52 -9.14 2.55
CA THR A 302 -0.98 -7.95 1.85
C THR A 302 0.43 -8.15 1.31
N LEU A 303 1.24 -9.02 1.92
CA LEU A 303 2.61 -9.34 1.48
C LEU A 303 2.67 -10.54 0.52
N TYR A 304 1.62 -11.36 0.46
CA TYR A 304 1.59 -12.57 -0.37
C TYR A 304 1.81 -12.29 -1.85
N GLY A 305 1.06 -11.33 -2.42
CA GLY A 305 1.17 -10.92 -3.83
C GLY A 305 2.59 -10.44 -4.20
N PRO A 306 3.16 -9.44 -3.48
CA PRO A 306 4.52 -8.99 -3.70
C PRO A 306 5.57 -10.12 -3.64
N ILE A 307 5.51 -10.99 -2.63
CA ILE A 307 6.48 -12.09 -2.48
C ILE A 307 6.35 -13.11 -3.63
N MET A 308 5.13 -13.52 -3.98
CA MET A 308 4.90 -14.48 -5.06
C MET A 308 5.21 -13.91 -6.44
N SER A 309 5.00 -12.61 -6.64
CA SER A 309 5.44 -11.88 -7.83
C SER A 309 6.97 -11.92 -7.96
N MET A 310 7.70 -11.59 -6.89
CA MET A 310 9.17 -11.68 -6.86
C MET A 310 9.67 -13.10 -7.16
N ARG A 311 9.07 -14.14 -6.57
CA ARG A 311 9.42 -15.54 -6.84
C ARG A 311 9.21 -15.90 -8.31
N SER A 312 8.06 -15.51 -8.88
CA SER A 312 7.71 -15.80 -10.27
C SER A 312 8.61 -15.05 -11.25
N ALA A 313 8.90 -13.78 -10.99
CA ALA A 313 9.83 -12.97 -11.75
C ALA A 313 11.26 -13.55 -11.69
N GLY A 314 11.73 -13.95 -10.51
CA GLY A 314 13.02 -14.62 -10.36
C GLY A 314 13.10 -15.94 -11.14
N ARG A 315 12.00 -16.71 -11.21
CA ARG A 315 11.94 -17.92 -12.05
C ARG A 315 11.97 -17.57 -13.53
N ALA A 316 11.26 -16.53 -13.97
CA ALA A 316 11.33 -16.05 -15.35
C ALA A 316 12.76 -15.64 -15.75
N LEU A 317 13.46 -14.91 -14.88
CA LEU A 317 14.85 -14.48 -15.09
C LEU A 317 15.84 -15.65 -15.16
N SER A 318 15.53 -16.78 -14.53
CA SER A 318 16.35 -18.00 -14.68
C SER A 318 16.26 -18.63 -16.07
N TYR A 319 15.21 -18.33 -16.84
CA TYR A 319 15.06 -18.73 -18.24
C TYR A 319 15.64 -17.69 -19.20
N ASP A 320 15.38 -16.41 -18.93
CA ASP A 320 15.84 -15.30 -19.75
C ASP A 320 16.32 -14.15 -18.85
N PRO A 321 17.65 -14.04 -18.63
CA PRO A 321 18.23 -12.98 -17.81
C PRO A 321 18.03 -11.57 -18.38
N ASP A 322 17.74 -11.45 -19.68
CA ASP A 322 17.56 -10.16 -20.37
C ASP A 322 16.09 -9.71 -20.41
N ASN A 323 15.19 -10.45 -19.75
CA ASN A 323 13.76 -10.14 -19.67
C ASN A 323 13.49 -8.90 -18.80
N SER A 324 13.49 -7.72 -19.44
CA SER A 324 13.30 -6.42 -18.77
C SER A 324 11.98 -6.34 -18.00
N THR A 325 10.90 -6.94 -18.51
CA THR A 325 9.60 -6.98 -17.83
C THR A 325 9.69 -7.72 -16.50
N ALA A 326 10.34 -8.89 -16.47
CA ALA A 326 10.53 -9.64 -15.24
C ALA A 326 11.44 -8.90 -14.24
N VAL A 327 12.48 -8.20 -14.71
CA VAL A 327 13.31 -7.35 -13.85
C VAL A 327 12.48 -6.23 -13.23
N ALA A 328 11.69 -5.49 -14.04
CA ALA A 328 10.83 -4.42 -13.55
C ALA A 328 9.79 -4.92 -12.53
N GLN A 329 9.14 -6.06 -12.81
CA GLN A 329 8.20 -6.68 -11.87
C GLN A 329 8.86 -7.08 -10.55
N PHE A 330 10.06 -7.65 -10.59
CA PHE A 330 10.80 -8.00 -9.38
C PHE A 330 11.07 -6.76 -8.52
N ILE A 331 11.57 -5.69 -9.13
CA ILE A 331 11.90 -4.43 -8.44
C ILE A 331 10.63 -3.80 -7.87
N ALA A 332 9.60 -3.62 -8.70
CA ALA A 332 8.33 -3.03 -8.31
C ALA A 332 7.68 -3.79 -7.14
N SER A 333 7.74 -5.12 -7.19
CA SER A 333 7.21 -5.98 -6.12
C SER A 333 8.04 -5.89 -4.85
N ASN A 334 9.37 -5.75 -4.95
CA ASN A 334 10.23 -5.61 -3.79
C ASN A 334 10.02 -4.27 -3.05
N LEU A 335 9.82 -3.18 -3.80
CA LEU A 335 9.45 -1.86 -3.26
C LEU A 335 8.06 -1.93 -2.60
N ARG A 336 7.05 -2.45 -3.31
CA ARG A 336 5.69 -2.63 -2.75
C ARG A 336 5.70 -3.48 -1.47
N ARG A 337 6.51 -4.55 -1.43
CA ARG A 337 6.67 -5.41 -0.25
C ARG A 337 7.16 -4.63 0.97
N GLU A 338 8.08 -3.68 0.79
CA GLU A 338 8.55 -2.80 1.85
C GLU A 338 7.44 -1.84 2.32
N ASN A 339 6.73 -1.22 1.38
CA ASN A 339 5.65 -0.26 1.67
C ASN A 339 4.48 -0.85 2.46
N VAL A 340 4.09 -2.10 2.16
CA VAL A 340 2.94 -2.76 2.81
C VAL A 340 3.33 -3.63 4.01
N MET A 341 4.61 -3.61 4.40
CA MET A 341 5.12 -4.39 5.51
C MET A 341 4.60 -3.83 6.84
N PRO A 342 3.94 -4.64 7.69
CA PRO A 342 3.52 -4.18 9.01
C PRO A 342 4.73 -3.77 9.88
N SER A 343 4.55 -2.76 10.73
CA SER A 343 5.53 -2.40 11.74
C SER A 343 5.91 -3.61 12.60
N ASP A 344 7.20 -3.78 12.88
CA ASP A 344 7.78 -4.91 13.63
C ASP A 344 7.65 -6.30 12.97
N TYR A 345 7.21 -6.37 11.70
CA TYR A 345 7.24 -7.61 10.92
C TYR A 345 8.49 -7.66 10.04
N VAL A 346 9.13 -8.83 9.99
CA VAL A 346 10.21 -9.11 9.04
C VAL A 346 9.73 -10.21 8.12
N ASP A 347 9.75 -9.94 6.81
CA ASP A 347 9.45 -10.93 5.80
C ASP A 347 10.39 -12.15 5.92
N PRO A 348 9.87 -13.35 6.19
CA PRO A 348 10.69 -14.55 6.36
C PRO A 348 11.31 -15.05 5.05
N ILE A 349 10.86 -14.59 3.88
CA ILE A 349 11.29 -15.06 2.56
C ILE A 349 12.38 -14.17 1.99
N PHE A 350 12.12 -12.86 1.84
CA PHE A 350 13.05 -11.89 1.26
C PHE A 350 13.54 -10.83 2.26
N GLY A 351 13.23 -10.94 3.56
CA GLY A 351 13.67 -9.97 4.57
C GLY A 351 15.18 -9.94 4.81
N ASN A 352 15.90 -11.01 4.45
CA ASN A 352 17.35 -11.12 4.65
C ASN A 352 18.17 -10.88 3.36
N LEU A 353 17.59 -10.22 2.35
CA LEU A 353 18.34 -9.84 1.15
C LEU A 353 19.53 -8.94 1.52
N GLU A 354 20.65 -9.11 0.81
CA GLU A 354 21.88 -8.33 1.04
C GLU A 354 21.69 -6.83 0.75
N TYR A 355 20.83 -6.52 -0.22
CA TYR A 355 20.58 -5.16 -0.69
C TYR A 355 19.13 -4.75 -0.44
N SER A 356 18.93 -3.45 -0.19
CA SER A 356 17.61 -2.87 0.00
C SER A 356 16.80 -2.86 -1.30
N PRO A 357 15.46 -2.79 -1.23
CA PRO A 357 14.60 -2.59 -2.40
C PRO A 357 15.04 -1.39 -3.26
N GLN A 358 15.36 -0.28 -2.61
CA GLN A 358 15.81 0.94 -3.29
C GLN A 358 17.16 0.81 -4.00
N PHE A 359 18.06 -0.05 -3.50
CA PHE A 359 19.29 -0.37 -4.22
C PHE A 359 18.98 -1.05 -5.55
N TYR A 360 18.08 -2.03 -5.56
CA TYR A 360 17.64 -2.71 -6.79
C TYR A 360 16.99 -1.71 -7.75
N ALA A 361 16.13 -0.81 -7.26
CA ALA A 361 15.52 0.22 -8.10
C ALA A 361 16.55 1.16 -8.76
N THR A 362 17.68 1.42 -8.10
CA THR A 362 18.72 2.32 -8.59
C THR A 362 19.69 1.64 -9.56
N ILE A 363 20.13 0.41 -9.28
CA ILE A 363 21.24 -0.24 -10.02
C ILE A 363 20.91 -0.59 -11.47
N TYR A 364 19.64 -0.90 -11.78
CA TYR A 364 19.21 -1.30 -13.13
C TYR A 364 18.98 -0.12 -14.10
N GLY A 365 19.25 1.11 -13.65
CA GLY A 365 19.22 2.31 -14.49
C GLY A 365 17.83 2.80 -14.87
N SER A 366 17.78 3.91 -15.63
CA SER A 366 16.54 4.66 -15.84
C SER A 366 15.51 3.98 -16.74
N SER A 367 15.92 3.14 -17.71
CA SER A 367 14.95 2.41 -18.55
C SER A 367 14.09 1.48 -17.69
N THR A 368 14.73 0.67 -16.85
CA THR A 368 14.05 -0.22 -15.91
C THR A 368 13.25 0.59 -14.89
N GLY A 369 13.79 1.71 -14.40
CA GLY A 369 13.06 2.61 -13.51
C GLY A 369 11.76 3.17 -14.14
N GLN A 370 11.77 3.49 -15.44
CA GLN A 370 10.57 3.93 -16.16
C GLN A 370 9.54 2.81 -16.29
N ASP A 371 9.97 1.56 -16.51
CA ASP A 371 9.07 0.40 -16.54
C ASP A 371 8.45 0.15 -15.14
N VAL A 372 9.23 0.29 -14.07
CA VAL A 372 8.74 0.24 -12.69
C VAL A 372 7.75 1.36 -12.41
N LEU A 373 8.04 2.60 -12.86
CA LEU A 373 7.12 3.73 -12.75
C LEU A 373 5.82 3.48 -13.52
N ALA A 374 5.87 2.88 -14.70
CA ALA A 374 4.68 2.53 -15.47
C ALA A 374 3.79 1.54 -14.71
N LEU A 375 4.38 0.47 -14.14
CA LEU A 375 3.67 -0.50 -13.29
C LEU A 375 3.03 0.18 -12.07
N ALA A 376 3.74 1.11 -11.44
CA ALA A 376 3.27 1.86 -10.27
C ALA A 376 2.08 2.77 -10.61
N LEU A 377 2.16 3.51 -11.72
CA LEU A 377 1.10 4.41 -12.19
C LEU A 377 -0.16 3.62 -12.59
N ASP A 378 0.00 2.49 -13.26
CA ASP A 378 -1.13 1.66 -13.72
C ASP A 378 -1.87 1.00 -12.56
N SER A 379 -1.14 0.61 -11.52
CA SER A 379 -1.72 0.09 -10.28
C SER A 379 -2.22 1.16 -9.31
N ARG A 380 -2.00 2.46 -9.62
CA ARG A 380 -2.38 3.61 -8.77
C ARG A 380 -1.80 3.51 -7.35
N ASP A 381 -0.62 2.91 -7.25
CA ASP A 381 0.09 2.69 -6.00
C ASP A 381 1.02 3.88 -5.74
N THR A 382 0.48 4.90 -5.06
CA THR A 382 1.19 6.17 -4.84
C THR A 382 2.52 6.00 -4.10
N PRO A 383 2.62 5.21 -3.00
CA PRO A 383 3.92 4.89 -2.40
C PRO A 383 4.93 4.33 -3.41
N LEU A 384 4.53 3.32 -4.19
CA LEU A 384 5.41 2.72 -5.19
C LEU A 384 5.81 3.72 -6.32
N VAL A 385 4.90 4.60 -6.72
CA VAL A 385 5.19 5.67 -7.69
C VAL A 385 6.31 6.57 -7.15
N ARG A 386 6.24 6.94 -5.86
CA ARG A 386 7.24 7.81 -5.22
C ARG A 386 8.59 7.12 -5.08
N ASP A 387 8.63 5.85 -4.69
CA ASP A 387 9.89 5.09 -4.62
C ASP A 387 10.59 5.01 -5.98
N SER A 388 9.79 4.76 -7.03
CA SER A 388 10.29 4.71 -8.41
C SER A 388 10.84 6.06 -8.86
N LEU A 389 10.15 7.16 -8.53
CA LEU A 389 10.64 8.52 -8.82
C LEU A 389 11.92 8.84 -8.03
N GLU A 390 12.04 8.40 -6.77
CA GLU A 390 13.26 8.58 -5.99
C GLU A 390 14.47 7.88 -6.65
N ALA A 391 14.28 6.66 -7.16
CA ALA A 391 15.32 5.93 -7.88
C ALA A 391 15.65 6.59 -9.24
N LEU A 392 14.64 7.08 -9.96
CA LEU A 392 14.81 7.81 -11.21
C LEU A 392 15.54 9.14 -11.01
N GLY A 393 15.28 9.87 -9.92
CA GLY A 393 15.99 11.11 -9.60
C GLY A 393 17.49 10.92 -9.36
N LYS A 394 17.92 9.71 -8.97
CA LYS A 394 19.34 9.36 -8.78
C LYS A 394 20.04 8.91 -10.06
N THR A 395 19.29 8.47 -11.08
CA THR A 395 19.83 7.77 -12.25
C THR A 395 19.55 8.49 -13.59
N THR A 396 18.57 9.38 -13.63
CA THR A 396 18.11 10.03 -14.87
C THR A 396 18.98 11.24 -15.20
N GLY A 397 19.40 11.35 -16.46
CA GLY A 397 20.05 12.53 -17.03
C GLY A 397 19.48 12.87 -18.40
N GLU A 398 20.00 13.92 -19.06
CA GLU A 398 19.48 14.42 -20.36
C GLU A 398 19.26 13.31 -21.39
N GLY A 399 20.27 12.44 -21.58
CA GLY A 399 20.24 11.38 -22.61
C GLY A 399 19.39 10.16 -22.26
N THR A 400 18.89 10.06 -21.03
CA THR A 400 18.12 8.89 -20.56
C THR A 400 16.75 9.27 -19.99
N LEU A 401 16.36 10.53 -20.20
CA LEU A 401 15.14 11.15 -19.69
C LEU A 401 13.88 10.57 -20.32
N PHE A 402 13.95 10.23 -21.60
CA PHE A 402 12.92 9.48 -22.30
C PHE A 402 13.54 8.18 -22.78
N SER A 403 12.91 7.05 -22.45
CA SER A 403 13.29 5.78 -23.05
C SER A 403 12.87 5.77 -24.52
N GLU A 404 13.80 5.47 -25.42
CA GLU A 404 13.54 5.40 -26.88
C GLU A 404 12.54 4.27 -27.25
N TYR A 405 12.29 3.34 -26.32
CA TYR A 405 11.51 2.12 -26.57
C TYR A 405 10.09 2.15 -26.01
N LEU A 406 9.72 3.20 -25.28
CA LEU A 406 8.37 3.31 -24.74
C LEU A 406 7.52 4.24 -25.62
N ASP A 407 6.41 3.72 -26.13
CA ASP A 407 5.33 4.53 -26.73
C ASP A 407 4.70 5.49 -25.70
N ARG A 408 4.97 5.24 -24.41
CA ARG A 408 4.48 5.98 -23.24
C ARG A 408 5.64 6.69 -22.54
N GLN A 409 5.37 7.82 -21.89
CA GLN A 409 6.38 8.57 -21.14
C GLN A 409 5.99 8.66 -19.66
N PRO A 410 6.34 7.65 -18.83
CA PRO A 410 5.88 7.54 -17.44
C PRO A 410 6.17 8.78 -16.57
N LEU A 411 7.32 9.44 -16.73
CA LEU A 411 7.59 10.72 -16.06
C LEU A 411 6.56 11.80 -16.43
N LEU A 412 6.10 11.87 -17.67
CA LEU A 412 5.08 12.85 -18.05
C LEU A 412 3.68 12.50 -17.54
N ASP A 413 3.40 11.20 -17.39
CA ASP A 413 2.17 10.73 -16.78
C ASP A 413 2.17 11.03 -15.27
N ALA A 414 3.31 10.92 -14.60
CA ALA A 414 3.48 11.30 -13.19
C ALA A 414 3.19 12.79 -12.94
N MET A 415 3.54 13.68 -13.89
CA MET A 415 3.16 15.11 -13.84
C MET A 415 1.64 15.37 -13.87
N GLN A 416 0.85 14.37 -14.23
CA GLN A 416 -0.62 14.39 -14.25
C GLN A 416 -1.26 13.58 -13.13
N TYR A 417 -0.45 12.91 -12.32
CA TYR A 417 -0.92 12.06 -11.26
C TYR A 417 -1.62 12.90 -10.16
N PRO A 418 -2.72 12.42 -9.54
CA PRO A 418 -3.48 13.19 -8.55
C PRO A 418 -2.68 13.70 -7.34
N ASP A 419 -1.72 12.90 -6.87
CA ASP A 419 -0.88 13.28 -5.72
C ASP A 419 0.13 14.36 -6.12
N ARG A 420 0.12 15.48 -5.40
CA ARG A 420 0.99 16.64 -5.69
C ARG A 420 2.47 16.33 -5.48
N ARG A 421 2.82 15.47 -4.52
CA ARG A 421 4.21 15.06 -4.26
C ARG A 421 4.77 14.34 -5.48
N VAL A 422 3.98 13.44 -6.07
CA VAL A 422 4.33 12.77 -7.33
C VAL A 422 4.55 13.77 -8.47
N GLN A 423 3.70 14.79 -8.59
CA GLN A 423 3.89 15.85 -9.59
C GLN A 423 5.18 16.65 -9.33
N TYR A 424 5.48 16.99 -8.08
CA TYR A 424 6.69 17.73 -7.71
C TYR A 424 7.95 16.89 -7.92
N ASP A 425 7.98 15.65 -7.43
CA ASP A 425 9.06 14.68 -7.63
C ASP A 425 9.37 14.54 -9.12
N SER A 426 8.35 14.34 -9.95
CA SER A 426 8.52 14.25 -11.40
C SER A 426 9.01 15.56 -12.03
N ALA A 427 8.51 16.72 -11.58
CA ALA A 427 8.94 18.01 -12.11
C ALA A 427 10.42 18.29 -11.77
N LEU A 428 10.86 17.92 -10.57
CA LEU A 428 12.24 18.05 -10.13
C LEU A 428 13.19 17.19 -10.98
N ILE A 429 12.83 15.92 -11.22
CA ILE A 429 13.61 15.02 -12.08
C ILE A 429 13.76 15.61 -13.49
N LEU A 430 12.65 16.08 -14.08
CA LEU A 430 12.65 16.69 -15.40
C LEU A 430 13.48 17.99 -15.43
N ALA A 431 13.40 18.81 -14.39
CA ALA A 431 14.13 20.06 -14.28
C ALA A 431 15.64 19.85 -14.17
N HIS A 432 16.10 18.96 -13.30
CA HIS A 432 17.53 18.70 -13.06
C HIS A 432 18.23 18.08 -14.27
N ALA A 433 17.49 17.39 -15.14
CA ALA A 433 18.05 16.86 -16.37
C ALA A 433 18.33 17.91 -17.46
N LEU A 434 17.79 19.13 -17.33
CA LEU A 434 18.06 20.30 -18.19
C LEU A 434 18.07 20.01 -19.72
N PRO A 435 17.00 19.42 -20.29
CA PRO A 435 16.97 19.02 -21.69
C PRO A 435 17.10 20.21 -22.65
N ARG A 436 17.91 20.06 -23.71
CA ARG A 436 18.11 21.13 -24.71
C ARG A 436 16.89 21.39 -25.60
N THR A 437 16.11 20.35 -25.89
CA THR A 437 14.95 20.42 -26.78
C THR A 437 13.66 20.30 -26.01
N ALA A 438 12.66 21.12 -26.36
CA ALA A 438 11.31 20.98 -25.83
C ALA A 438 10.72 19.60 -26.15
N PHE A 439 9.91 19.10 -25.23
CA PHE A 439 9.23 17.81 -25.31
C PHE A 439 7.75 17.99 -24.96
N ALA A 440 6.93 16.96 -25.18
CA ALA A 440 5.50 17.02 -24.87
C ALA A 440 5.29 17.36 -23.38
N GLY A 441 4.52 18.40 -23.08
CA GLY A 441 4.28 18.78 -21.68
C GLY A 441 5.42 19.53 -20.98
N SER A 442 6.53 19.90 -21.65
CA SER A 442 7.62 20.66 -21.03
C SER A 442 7.16 22.01 -20.44
N TYR A 443 6.10 22.60 -21.00
CA TYR A 443 5.44 23.82 -20.51
C TYR A 443 4.83 23.68 -19.10
N ARG A 444 4.71 22.47 -18.56
CA ARG A 444 4.14 22.21 -17.23
C ARG A 444 5.19 22.22 -16.11
N VAL A 445 6.46 21.92 -16.43
CA VAL A 445 7.52 21.74 -15.43
C VAL A 445 7.68 23.00 -14.58
N VAL A 446 7.90 24.15 -15.22
CA VAL A 446 8.12 25.42 -14.52
C VAL A 446 6.89 25.84 -13.69
N PRO A 447 5.65 25.85 -14.22
CA PRO A 447 4.45 26.11 -13.42
C PRO A 447 4.26 25.16 -12.21
N THR A 448 4.57 23.87 -12.36
CA THR A 448 4.44 22.90 -11.27
C THR A 448 5.44 23.18 -10.15
N LEU A 449 6.71 23.41 -10.47
CA LEU A 449 7.71 23.82 -9.46
C LEU A 449 7.33 25.14 -8.79
N ALA A 450 6.87 26.11 -9.59
CA ALA A 450 6.42 27.40 -9.08
C ALA A 450 5.20 27.27 -8.13
N SER A 451 4.33 26.28 -8.36
CA SER A 451 3.19 26.02 -7.48
C SER A 451 3.60 25.49 -6.10
N ALA A 452 4.64 24.66 -6.03
CA ALA A 452 5.19 24.17 -4.76
C ALA A 452 5.72 25.32 -3.88
N VAL A 453 6.20 26.41 -4.49
CA VAL A 453 6.67 27.60 -3.76
C VAL A 453 5.53 28.39 -3.14
N ARG A 454 4.34 28.38 -3.77
CA ARG A 454 3.15 29.11 -3.28
C ARG A 454 2.38 28.34 -2.21
N THR A 455 2.16 27.04 -2.40
CA THR A 455 1.19 26.29 -1.60
C THR A 455 1.80 25.86 -0.27
N GLY A 456 1.31 26.42 0.84
CA GLY A 456 1.80 26.16 2.21
C GLY A 456 1.40 24.80 2.81
N GLY A 457 1.30 23.75 2.00
CA GLY A 457 0.89 22.41 2.44
C GLY A 457 -0.60 22.23 2.71
N GLU A 458 -1.46 23.15 2.23
CA GLU A 458 -2.91 22.99 2.35
C GLU A 458 -3.38 21.69 1.69
N GLU A 459 -4.24 20.94 2.37
CA GLU A 459 -4.87 19.72 1.86
C GLU A 459 -6.33 19.96 1.55
N TYR A 460 -6.82 19.39 0.45
CA TYR A 460 -8.13 19.65 -0.11
C TYR A 460 -8.99 18.40 -0.08
N ALA A 461 -10.26 18.56 0.29
CA ALA A 461 -11.21 17.46 0.35
C ALA A 461 -12.51 17.75 -0.40
N VAL A 462 -13.18 16.68 -0.82
CA VAL A 462 -14.54 16.73 -1.38
C VAL A 462 -15.50 15.80 -0.63
N VAL A 463 -16.76 16.22 -0.52
CA VAL A 463 -17.78 15.49 0.23
C VAL A 463 -18.97 15.17 -0.67
N ILE A 464 -19.32 13.89 -0.75
CA ILE A 464 -20.50 13.40 -1.48
C ILE A 464 -21.49 12.82 -0.48
N ALA A 465 -22.64 13.46 -0.29
CA ALA A 465 -23.69 12.96 0.60
C ALA A 465 -25.11 13.32 0.14
N ASP A 466 -26.09 12.49 0.54
CA ASP A 466 -27.49 12.61 0.10
C ASP A 466 -28.19 13.89 0.56
N THR A 467 -27.87 14.36 1.77
CA THR A 467 -28.51 15.52 2.38
C THR A 467 -27.51 16.63 2.62
N THR A 468 -27.98 17.88 2.59
CA THR A 468 -27.15 19.06 2.89
C THR A 468 -26.69 19.10 4.35
N GLU A 469 -27.43 18.46 5.26
CA GLU A 469 -27.03 18.26 6.66
C GLU A 469 -25.83 17.33 6.76
N ASP A 470 -25.87 16.18 6.09
CA ASP A 470 -24.77 15.22 6.08
C ASP A 470 -23.52 15.78 5.39
N GLN A 471 -23.70 16.54 4.30
CA GLN A 471 -22.62 17.26 3.63
C GLN A 471 -21.89 18.21 4.59
N ARG A 472 -22.63 19.03 5.35
CA ARG A 472 -22.05 19.97 6.33
C ARG A 472 -21.40 19.24 7.50
N ALA A 473 -22.02 18.18 8.00
CA ALA A 473 -21.50 17.40 9.12
C ALA A 473 -20.16 16.76 8.76
N VAL A 474 -20.04 16.14 7.59
CA VAL A 474 -18.77 15.53 7.14
C VAL A 474 -17.73 16.61 6.82
N ALA A 475 -18.12 17.70 6.16
CA ALA A 475 -17.22 18.81 5.86
C ALA A 475 -16.59 19.39 7.13
N SER A 476 -17.40 19.67 8.16
CA SER A 476 -16.92 20.21 9.43
C SER A 476 -15.91 19.28 10.13
N ARG A 477 -16.08 17.95 10.00
CA ARG A 477 -15.12 16.97 10.56
C ARG A 477 -13.80 16.98 9.81
N LEU A 478 -13.82 17.11 8.49
CA LEU A 478 -12.61 17.22 7.68
C LEU A 478 -11.87 18.54 7.94
N GLU A 479 -12.60 19.64 8.06
CA GLU A 479 -12.05 20.95 8.44
C GLU A 479 -11.38 20.91 9.81
N ALA A 480 -11.97 20.19 10.78
CA ALA A 480 -11.35 19.98 12.09
C ALA A 480 -10.04 19.15 12.03
N LEU A 481 -9.82 18.39 10.95
CA LEU A 481 -8.58 17.65 10.69
C LEU A 481 -7.57 18.46 9.85
N GLY A 482 -7.90 19.70 9.48
CA GLY A 482 -7.03 20.59 8.71
C GLY A 482 -7.24 20.55 7.18
N PHE A 483 -8.26 19.85 6.69
CA PHE A 483 -8.58 19.86 5.26
C PHE A 483 -9.43 21.08 4.88
N THR A 484 -9.18 21.63 3.71
CA THR A 484 -10.02 22.63 3.06
C THR A 484 -11.03 21.92 2.17
N VAL A 485 -12.32 21.98 2.51
CA VAL A 485 -13.38 21.34 1.72
C VAL A 485 -13.74 22.22 0.52
N VAL A 486 -13.29 21.84 -0.67
CA VAL A 486 -13.46 22.65 -1.91
C VAL A 486 -14.82 22.45 -2.58
N GLY A 487 -15.56 21.42 -2.17
CA GLY A 487 -16.90 21.15 -2.70
C GLY A 487 -17.64 20.06 -1.94
N SER A 488 -18.94 20.28 -1.74
CA SER A 488 -19.88 19.33 -1.17
C SER A 488 -21.10 19.20 -2.08
N GLY A 489 -21.49 17.96 -2.41
CA GLY A 489 -22.53 17.70 -3.41
C GLY A 489 -23.24 16.37 -3.20
N SER A 490 -24.30 16.13 -3.96
CA SER A 490 -25.05 14.87 -3.92
C SER A 490 -24.48 13.79 -4.84
N SER A 491 -23.58 14.13 -5.76
CA SER A 491 -22.87 13.19 -6.63
C SER A 491 -21.47 13.71 -6.98
N ALA A 492 -20.60 12.83 -7.52
CA ALA A 492 -19.29 13.25 -8.03
C ALA A 492 -19.43 14.16 -9.26
N ASP A 493 -20.40 13.90 -10.15
CA ASP A 493 -20.77 14.81 -11.24
C ASP A 493 -21.07 16.25 -10.80
N ALA A 494 -21.73 16.45 -9.65
CA ALA A 494 -22.02 17.78 -9.12
C ALA A 494 -20.76 18.54 -8.66
N LEU A 495 -19.63 17.84 -8.51
CA LEU A 495 -18.37 18.37 -7.97
C LEU A 495 -17.30 18.62 -9.04
N VAL A 496 -17.57 18.33 -10.32
CA VAL A 496 -16.60 18.46 -11.42
C VAL A 496 -15.97 19.86 -11.48
N ASP A 497 -16.77 20.92 -11.33
CA ASP A 497 -16.27 22.30 -11.36
C ASP A 497 -15.39 22.66 -10.14
N SER A 498 -15.72 22.12 -8.97
CA SER A 498 -14.92 22.30 -7.75
C SER A 498 -13.58 21.57 -7.86
N ILE A 499 -13.60 20.31 -8.29
CA ILE A 499 -12.40 19.49 -8.51
C ILE A 499 -11.50 20.11 -9.60
N SER A 500 -12.10 20.66 -10.66
CA SER A 500 -11.34 21.25 -11.76
C SER A 500 -10.61 22.53 -11.34
N ARG A 501 -11.19 23.33 -10.43
CA ARG A 501 -10.60 24.59 -9.94
C ARG A 501 -9.64 24.40 -8.77
N SER A 502 -9.70 23.28 -8.05
CA SER A 502 -8.79 23.03 -6.93
C SER A 502 -7.36 22.69 -7.41
N PRO A 503 -6.32 22.98 -6.59
CA PRO A 503 -4.95 22.55 -6.89
C PRO A 503 -4.78 21.03 -6.95
N GLY A 504 -5.53 20.30 -6.11
CA GLY A 504 -5.59 18.85 -6.04
C GLY A 504 -6.77 18.42 -5.15
N ILE A 505 -6.98 17.12 -4.99
CA ILE A 505 -7.91 16.55 -4.00
C ILE A 505 -7.15 15.43 -3.27
N ASP A 506 -6.88 15.66 -1.99
CA ASP A 506 -6.10 14.74 -1.15
C ASP A 506 -7.00 13.65 -0.53
N ILE A 507 -8.30 13.92 -0.33
CA ILE A 507 -9.28 12.91 0.11
C ILE A 507 -10.69 13.18 -0.39
N ALA A 508 -11.44 12.12 -0.70
CA ALA A 508 -12.87 12.18 -0.97
C ALA A 508 -13.65 11.39 0.09
N VAL A 509 -14.77 11.93 0.57
CA VAL A 509 -15.65 11.21 1.52
C VAL A 509 -17.02 10.99 0.88
N ILE A 510 -17.46 9.72 0.85
CA ILE A 510 -18.76 9.32 0.32
C ILE A 510 -19.63 8.80 1.46
N ARG A 511 -20.78 9.44 1.68
CA ARG A 511 -21.78 9.03 2.66
C ARG A 511 -23.15 8.94 2.02
N LYS A 512 -23.64 7.72 1.82
CA LYS A 512 -24.93 7.44 1.19
C LYS A 512 -25.79 6.61 2.13
N SER A 513 -27.09 6.90 2.14
CA SER A 513 -28.05 6.16 2.96
C SER A 513 -28.25 4.72 2.46
N ASN A 514 -28.04 4.47 1.16
CA ASN A 514 -28.09 3.16 0.53
C ASN A 514 -26.88 2.94 -0.39
N MET A 515 -25.69 2.95 0.21
CA MET A 515 -24.43 2.72 -0.50
C MET A 515 -24.42 1.32 -1.12
N LYS A 516 -24.10 1.23 -2.41
CA LYS A 516 -23.86 -0.05 -3.08
C LYS A 516 -22.35 -0.32 -3.20
N MET A 517 -21.98 -1.56 -3.48
CA MET A 517 -20.57 -1.91 -3.67
C MET A 517 -20.00 -1.30 -4.96
N ASP A 518 -20.86 -1.20 -5.98
CA ASP A 518 -20.62 -0.60 -7.29
C ASP A 518 -21.09 0.86 -7.34
N ASP A 519 -20.81 1.64 -6.28
CA ASP A 519 -21.27 3.03 -6.20
C ASP A 519 -20.72 3.87 -7.37
N GLU A 520 -21.62 4.48 -8.15
CA GLU A 520 -21.29 5.25 -9.34
C GLU A 520 -20.36 6.44 -9.03
N ASN A 521 -20.47 7.02 -7.84
CA ASN A 521 -19.62 8.15 -7.43
C ASN A 521 -18.16 7.71 -7.30
N MET A 522 -17.90 6.49 -6.82
CA MET A 522 -16.54 5.95 -6.78
C MET A 522 -16.01 5.80 -8.21
N ALA A 523 -16.79 5.21 -9.12
CA ALA A 523 -16.38 5.04 -10.52
C ALA A 523 -16.14 6.38 -11.24
N GLU A 524 -16.94 7.41 -10.96
CA GLU A 524 -16.73 8.78 -11.47
C GLU A 524 -15.45 9.40 -10.94
N LEU A 525 -15.19 9.35 -9.63
CA LEU A 525 -13.94 9.84 -9.04
C LEU A 525 -12.73 9.09 -9.61
N ARG A 526 -12.83 7.77 -9.82
CA ARG A 526 -11.75 6.96 -10.41
C ARG A 526 -11.51 7.24 -11.91
N ARG A 527 -12.49 7.78 -12.63
CA ARG A 527 -12.38 8.17 -14.05
C ARG A 527 -11.84 9.59 -14.24
N ASN A 528 -12.01 10.47 -13.26
CA ASN A 528 -11.51 11.83 -13.34
C ASN A 528 -9.97 11.84 -13.12
N PRO A 529 -9.18 12.39 -14.06
CA PRO A 529 -7.72 12.41 -13.96
C PRO A 529 -7.17 13.07 -12.69
N LYS A 530 -7.90 14.02 -12.08
CA LYS A 530 -7.49 14.69 -10.84
C LYS A 530 -7.79 13.89 -9.56
N THR A 531 -8.58 12.82 -9.64
CA THR A 531 -9.00 12.03 -8.47
C THR A 531 -8.83 10.52 -8.64
N SER A 532 -8.22 10.07 -9.74
CA SER A 532 -8.12 8.65 -10.10
C SER A 532 -7.44 7.80 -9.01
N ALA A 533 -6.46 8.36 -8.31
CA ALA A 533 -5.69 7.78 -7.22
C ALA A 533 -5.95 8.46 -5.86
N THR A 534 -6.97 9.30 -5.74
CA THR A 534 -7.33 9.94 -4.46
C THR A 534 -7.91 8.90 -3.48
N PRO A 535 -7.50 8.87 -2.21
CA PRO A 535 -8.13 8.06 -1.18
C PRO A 535 -9.62 8.38 -0.99
N ILE A 536 -10.44 7.34 -0.88
CA ILE A 536 -11.90 7.45 -0.72
C ILE A 536 -12.31 6.86 0.63
N MET A 537 -12.87 7.69 1.50
CA MET A 537 -13.48 7.26 2.75
C MET A 537 -14.98 7.03 2.56
N MET A 538 -15.43 5.79 2.73
CA MET A 538 -16.83 5.41 2.69
C MET A 538 -17.43 5.35 4.09
N ILE A 539 -18.50 6.09 4.33
CA ILE A 539 -19.26 6.03 5.58
C ILE A 539 -20.51 5.18 5.35
N VAL A 540 -20.52 3.98 5.93
CA VAL A 540 -21.57 2.96 5.74
C VAL A 540 -22.35 2.66 7.02
N SER A 541 -23.47 1.94 6.88
CA SER A 541 -24.25 1.47 8.03
C SER A 541 -23.50 0.41 8.83
N ALA A 542 -23.89 0.17 10.09
CA ALA A 542 -23.28 -0.87 10.91
C ALA A 542 -23.47 -2.29 10.33
N GLY A 543 -24.63 -2.55 9.70
CA GLY A 543 -24.94 -3.86 9.11
C GLY A 543 -24.14 -4.15 7.83
N ASP A 544 -23.80 -3.11 7.07
CA ASP A 544 -23.03 -3.26 5.82
C ASP A 544 -21.52 -3.31 6.02
N MET A 545 -21.04 -2.87 7.19
CA MET A 545 -19.60 -2.73 7.48
C MET A 545 -18.78 -3.99 7.16
N PRO A 546 -19.15 -5.20 7.64
CA PRO A 546 -18.35 -6.41 7.38
C PRO A 546 -18.22 -6.71 5.89
N LYS A 547 -19.31 -6.49 5.13
CA LYS A 547 -19.36 -6.70 3.68
C LYS A 547 -18.43 -5.74 2.95
N PHE A 548 -18.51 -4.44 3.25
CA PHE A 548 -17.68 -3.42 2.60
C PHE A 548 -16.19 -3.56 2.97
N THR A 549 -15.88 -3.83 4.24
CA THR A 549 -14.50 -4.02 4.67
C THR A 549 -13.87 -5.25 4.04
N SER A 550 -14.61 -6.36 3.89
CA SER A 550 -14.11 -7.53 3.19
C SER A 550 -13.86 -7.24 1.70
N ALA A 551 -14.75 -6.49 1.05
CA ALA A 551 -14.66 -6.22 -0.38
C ALA A 551 -13.54 -5.24 -0.75
N PHE A 552 -13.27 -4.25 0.10
CA PHE A 552 -12.23 -3.24 -0.12
C PHE A 552 -10.95 -3.50 0.67
N ARG A 553 -10.80 -4.67 1.29
CA ARG A 553 -9.62 -5.04 2.10
C ARG A 553 -8.30 -4.88 1.32
N MET A 554 -8.31 -5.25 0.04
CA MET A 554 -7.15 -5.23 -0.84
C MET A 554 -7.01 -3.91 -1.62
N ASP A 555 -7.95 -2.97 -1.50
CA ASP A 555 -7.84 -1.65 -2.12
C ASP A 555 -7.25 -0.65 -1.10
N PRO A 556 -5.96 -0.26 -1.23
CA PRO A 556 -5.31 0.61 -0.27
C PRO A 556 -5.89 2.03 -0.28
N LEU A 557 -6.56 2.44 -1.37
CA LEU A 557 -7.15 3.76 -1.56
C LEU A 557 -8.60 3.84 -1.08
N VAL A 558 -9.15 2.79 -0.47
CA VAL A 558 -10.51 2.81 0.08
C VAL A 558 -10.48 2.51 1.57
N GLY A 559 -11.05 3.44 2.34
CA GLY A 559 -11.30 3.29 3.77
C GLY A 559 -12.79 3.13 4.01
N VAL A 560 -13.16 2.25 4.95
CA VAL A 560 -14.56 2.06 5.34
C VAL A 560 -14.70 2.45 6.80
N SER A 561 -15.63 3.35 7.08
CA SER A 561 -15.97 3.79 8.43
C SER A 561 -17.46 3.64 8.68
N ARG A 562 -17.83 3.40 9.94
CA ARG A 562 -19.23 3.24 10.34
C ARG A 562 -19.88 4.60 10.57
N SER A 563 -21.14 4.74 10.21
CA SER A 563 -21.95 5.91 10.58
C SER A 563 -22.05 6.05 12.10
N GLY A 564 -21.95 7.29 12.61
CA GLY A 564 -22.07 7.59 14.04
C GLY A 564 -20.84 7.29 14.90
N VAL A 565 -19.66 7.06 14.30
CA VAL A 565 -18.39 6.99 15.05
C VAL A 565 -17.99 8.35 15.63
N SER A 566 -17.24 8.34 16.75
CA SER A 566 -16.67 9.56 17.34
C SER A 566 -15.71 10.27 16.37
N ASP A 567 -15.46 11.55 16.60
CA ASP A 567 -14.52 12.34 15.78
C ASP A 567 -13.09 11.80 15.86
N SER A 568 -12.65 11.32 17.02
CA SER A 568 -11.36 10.66 17.18
C SER A 568 -11.24 9.37 16.37
N ALA A 569 -12.31 8.57 16.29
CA ALA A 569 -12.32 7.33 15.52
C ALA A 569 -12.34 7.60 14.01
N PHE A 570 -13.09 8.62 13.58
CA PHE A 570 -13.07 9.08 12.19
C PHE A 570 -11.69 9.63 11.79
N ALA A 571 -11.09 10.48 12.64
CA ALA A 571 -9.73 10.98 12.46
C ALA A 571 -8.72 9.84 12.27
N SER A 572 -8.75 8.85 13.16
CA SER A 572 -7.85 7.68 13.09
C SER A 572 -8.07 6.87 11.81
N SER A 573 -9.32 6.76 11.34
CA SER A 573 -9.65 6.07 10.08
C SER A 573 -9.12 6.84 8.87
N VAL A 574 -9.23 8.17 8.87
CA VAL A 574 -8.68 9.04 7.82
C VAL A 574 -7.16 8.93 7.79
N GLU A 575 -6.48 9.07 8.93
CA GLU A 575 -5.01 8.95 9.00
C GLU A 575 -4.53 7.58 8.53
N SER A 576 -5.18 6.49 8.97
CA SER A 576 -4.83 5.13 8.53
C SER A 576 -5.02 4.94 7.01
N LEU A 577 -6.06 5.56 6.44
CA LEU A 577 -6.30 5.54 4.99
C LEU A 577 -5.24 6.34 4.23
N MET A 578 -4.88 7.54 4.71
CA MET A 578 -3.86 8.38 4.09
C MET A 578 -2.48 7.71 4.16
N GLU A 579 -2.11 7.15 5.31
CA GLU A 579 -0.86 6.42 5.49
C GLU A 579 -0.74 5.27 4.50
N ARG A 580 -1.74 4.39 4.48
CA ARG A 580 -1.72 3.17 3.68
C ARG A 580 -1.93 3.41 2.18
N GLY A 581 -2.72 4.43 1.81
CA GLY A 581 -3.08 4.70 0.42
C GLY A 581 -2.10 5.60 -0.32
N VAL A 582 -1.51 6.58 0.37
CA VAL A 582 -0.61 7.57 -0.26
C VAL A 582 0.70 7.79 0.48
N GLY A 583 1.03 6.97 1.48
CA GLY A 583 2.28 7.11 2.25
C GLY A 583 2.27 8.32 3.19
N GLY A 584 1.10 8.65 3.72
CA GLY A 584 0.92 9.72 4.70
C GLY A 584 0.51 11.05 4.08
N ARG A 585 0.21 12.03 4.95
CA ARG A 585 -0.24 13.38 4.59
C ARG A 585 0.92 14.25 4.11
N LEU A 586 0.62 15.28 3.31
CA LEU A 586 1.63 16.30 2.95
C LEU A 586 1.80 17.25 4.13
N SER A 587 2.81 17.02 4.97
CA SER A 587 3.04 17.90 6.11
C SER A 587 3.53 19.28 5.66
N GLN A 588 3.40 20.28 6.54
CA GLN A 588 3.97 21.61 6.30
C GLN A 588 5.50 21.56 6.11
N ILE A 589 6.17 20.61 6.78
CA ILE A 589 7.62 20.40 6.63
C ILE A 589 7.93 19.87 5.23
N ASP A 590 7.18 18.88 4.76
CA ASP A 590 7.35 18.32 3.42
C ASP A 590 7.10 19.39 2.34
N ALA A 591 6.05 20.20 2.52
CA ALA A 591 5.75 21.32 1.62
C ALA A 591 6.90 22.33 1.56
N GLU A 592 7.54 22.63 2.70
CA GLU A 592 8.71 23.53 2.74
C GLU A 592 9.93 22.91 2.04
N ILE A 593 10.15 21.59 2.21
CA ILE A 593 11.22 20.86 1.49
C ILE A 593 10.99 20.98 -0.01
N TYR A 594 9.79 20.67 -0.50
CA TYR A 594 9.44 20.79 -1.92
C TYR A 594 9.56 22.23 -2.43
N ALA A 595 9.19 23.23 -1.65
CA ALA A 595 9.35 24.63 -2.01
C ALA A 595 10.84 24.98 -2.20
N MET A 596 11.70 24.55 -1.28
CA MET A 596 13.15 24.81 -1.35
C MET A 596 13.83 24.09 -2.51
N GLU A 597 13.52 22.80 -2.73
CA GLU A 597 14.02 22.04 -3.88
C GLU A 597 13.53 22.64 -5.20
N SER A 598 12.27 23.06 -5.26
CA SER A 598 11.71 23.73 -6.44
C SER A 598 12.38 25.07 -6.73
N LEU A 599 12.68 25.87 -5.71
CA LEU A 599 13.45 27.11 -5.88
C LEU A 599 14.87 26.83 -6.38
N ALA A 600 15.53 25.78 -5.88
CA ALA A 600 16.84 25.38 -6.36
C ALA A 600 16.79 24.97 -7.84
N ALA A 601 15.83 24.12 -8.23
CA ALA A 601 15.63 23.71 -9.62
C ALA A 601 15.27 24.88 -10.55
N LEU A 602 14.37 25.78 -10.13
CA LEU A 602 14.03 26.99 -10.89
C LEU A 602 15.24 27.91 -11.09
N ARG A 603 16.11 28.02 -10.08
CA ARG A 603 17.36 28.76 -10.19
C ARG A 603 18.31 28.12 -11.19
N GLU A 604 18.45 26.79 -11.19
CA GLU A 604 19.25 26.07 -12.18
C GLU A 604 18.73 26.31 -13.60
N ILE A 605 17.41 26.22 -13.82
CA ILE A 605 16.77 26.54 -15.10
C ILE A 605 17.06 27.99 -15.52
N ALA A 606 16.95 28.96 -14.59
CA ALA A 606 17.18 30.38 -14.88
C ALA A 606 18.65 30.67 -15.28
N LEU A 607 19.59 29.93 -14.70
CA LEU A 607 21.02 30.05 -14.99
C LEU A 607 21.43 29.32 -16.28
N ALA A 608 20.99 28.08 -16.45
CA ALA A 608 21.34 27.23 -17.59
C ALA A 608 20.59 27.62 -18.88
N ARG A 609 19.36 28.12 -18.74
CA ARG A 609 18.44 28.49 -19.84
C ARG A 609 18.29 27.38 -20.89
N PRO A 610 17.86 26.18 -20.48
CA PRO A 610 17.63 25.09 -21.42
C PRO A 610 16.52 25.49 -22.40
N GLY A 611 16.66 25.09 -23.67
CA GLY A 611 15.68 25.42 -24.71
C GLY A 611 14.29 24.81 -24.49
N ALA A 612 14.16 23.84 -23.57
CA ALA A 612 12.90 23.19 -23.25
C ALA A 612 11.98 23.98 -22.30
N TYR A 613 12.53 24.92 -21.51
CA TYR A 613 11.81 25.53 -20.38
C TYR A 613 11.76 27.06 -20.45
N ALA A 614 10.58 27.62 -20.17
CA ALA A 614 10.36 29.06 -20.09
C ALA A 614 10.29 29.50 -18.62
N ILE A 615 11.39 30.02 -18.08
CA ILE A 615 11.45 30.47 -16.67
C ILE A 615 10.40 31.55 -16.34
N GLY A 616 9.97 32.33 -17.34
CA GLY A 616 8.94 33.36 -17.19
C GLY A 616 7.60 32.82 -16.68
N ASP A 617 7.29 31.54 -16.89
CA ASP A 617 6.04 30.92 -16.42
C ASP A 617 5.98 30.79 -14.88
N SER A 618 7.11 30.97 -14.19
CA SER A 618 7.17 31.03 -12.72
C SER A 618 6.99 32.43 -12.14
N GLU A 619 7.00 33.48 -12.98
CA GLU A 619 7.10 34.87 -12.53
C GLU A 619 6.02 35.26 -11.51
N SER A 620 4.75 35.00 -11.83
CA SER A 620 3.64 35.38 -10.94
C SER A 620 3.74 34.70 -9.57
N ALA A 621 4.14 33.44 -9.55
CA ALA A 621 4.31 32.68 -8.31
C ALA A 621 5.46 33.21 -7.45
N LEU A 622 6.57 33.55 -8.10
CA LEU A 622 7.76 34.08 -7.44
C LEU A 622 7.55 35.49 -6.91
N ILE A 623 6.79 36.34 -7.62
CA ILE A 623 6.44 37.69 -7.13
C ILE A 623 5.59 37.59 -5.86
N GLU A 624 4.61 36.69 -5.82
CA GLU A 624 3.80 36.43 -4.63
C GLU A 624 4.67 35.90 -3.48
N ALA A 625 5.50 34.88 -3.75
CA ALA A 625 6.42 34.33 -2.77
C ALA A 625 7.45 35.34 -2.24
N LEU A 626 7.85 36.34 -3.04
CA LEU A 626 8.76 37.40 -2.61
C LEU A 626 8.14 38.25 -1.49
N ALA A 627 6.81 38.44 -1.52
CA ALA A 627 6.08 39.22 -0.53
C ALA A 627 5.82 38.42 0.77
N GLU A 628 5.57 37.12 0.66
CA GLU A 628 5.15 36.28 1.80
C GLU A 628 6.31 35.64 2.57
N ARG A 629 7.41 35.30 1.88
CA ARG A 629 8.54 34.59 2.50
C ARG A 629 9.51 35.56 3.17
N THR A 630 10.39 35.05 4.04
CA THR A 630 11.41 35.85 4.75
C THR A 630 12.77 35.16 4.75
N GLY A 631 13.84 35.94 4.97
CA GLY A 631 15.19 35.41 5.12
C GLY A 631 15.72 34.70 3.86
N GLY A 632 16.40 33.56 4.04
CA GLY A 632 17.10 32.87 2.95
C GLY A 632 16.22 32.47 1.77
N SER A 633 14.98 32.03 2.01
CA SER A 633 14.04 31.65 0.94
C SER A 633 13.57 32.85 0.13
N ARG A 634 13.30 33.99 0.77
CA ARG A 634 12.98 35.27 0.10
C ARG A 634 14.11 35.73 -0.81
N LEU A 635 15.34 35.61 -0.33
CA LEU A 635 16.53 36.01 -1.08
C LEU A 635 16.79 35.10 -2.28
N LEU A 636 16.48 33.80 -2.16
CA LEU A 636 16.54 32.86 -3.27
C LEU A 636 15.49 33.18 -4.34
N VAL A 637 14.24 33.49 -3.94
CA VAL A 637 13.19 33.98 -4.83
C VAL A 637 13.64 35.25 -5.57
N ALA A 638 14.19 36.22 -4.85
CA ALA A 638 14.69 37.47 -5.42
C ALA A 638 15.84 37.23 -6.43
N GLU A 639 16.70 36.24 -6.17
CA GLU A 639 17.76 35.85 -7.09
C GLU A 639 17.19 35.29 -8.40
N ILE A 640 16.17 34.44 -8.34
CA ILE A 640 15.53 33.89 -9.54
C ILE A 640 14.83 35.00 -10.33
N LEU A 641 14.05 35.86 -9.67
CA LEU A 641 13.40 37.01 -10.32
C LEU A 641 14.42 37.94 -10.99
N ALA A 642 15.62 38.13 -10.42
CA ALA A 642 16.66 38.93 -11.03
C ALA A 642 17.23 38.32 -12.33
N LEU A 643 17.06 37.00 -12.53
CA LEU A 643 17.46 36.28 -13.73
C LEU A 643 16.36 36.24 -14.80
N ILE A 644 15.13 36.69 -14.50
CA ILE A 644 14.01 36.77 -15.45
C ILE A 644 14.02 38.12 -16.16
N GLU A 645 13.94 38.11 -17.49
CA GLU A 645 13.88 39.32 -18.31
C GLU A 645 12.46 39.89 -18.33
N SER A 646 12.02 40.54 -17.24
CA SER A 646 10.66 41.11 -17.15
C SER A 646 10.62 42.43 -16.39
N GLU A 647 9.77 43.35 -16.85
CA GLU A 647 9.47 44.59 -16.14
C GLU A 647 8.84 44.30 -14.78
N ARG A 648 7.90 43.36 -14.71
CA ARG A 648 7.19 43.00 -13.48
C ARG A 648 8.14 42.42 -12.43
N SER A 649 9.04 41.52 -12.83
CA SER A 649 10.08 40.98 -11.96
C SER A 649 11.00 42.10 -11.41
N GLN A 650 11.45 43.03 -12.26
CA GLN A 650 12.31 44.13 -11.81
C GLN A 650 11.56 45.11 -10.89
N HIS A 651 10.28 45.39 -11.16
CA HIS A 651 9.45 46.20 -10.27
C HIS A 651 9.26 45.53 -8.92
N ALA A 652 8.90 44.24 -8.89
CA ALA A 652 8.71 43.50 -7.64
C ALA A 652 9.98 43.50 -6.77
N LEU A 653 11.16 43.36 -7.38
CA LEU A 653 12.44 43.44 -6.67
C LEU A 653 12.68 44.83 -6.07
N LEU A 654 12.38 45.89 -6.82
CA LEU A 654 12.53 47.27 -6.34
C LEU A 654 11.53 47.57 -5.23
N ASP A 655 10.27 47.20 -5.41
CA ASP A 655 9.20 47.34 -4.41
C ASP A 655 9.56 46.61 -3.11
N ALA A 656 10.00 45.36 -3.21
CA ALA A 656 10.42 44.58 -2.05
C ALA A 656 11.69 45.13 -1.39
N ALA A 657 12.59 45.77 -2.13
CA ALA A 657 13.79 46.38 -1.56
C ALA A 657 13.54 47.75 -0.93
N LEU A 658 12.53 48.47 -1.41
CA LEU A 658 12.20 49.84 -1.02
C LEU A 658 11.10 49.94 0.04
N ALA A 659 10.32 48.87 0.26
CA ALA A 659 9.32 48.83 1.33
C ALA A 659 9.88 49.23 2.70
N GLU A 660 9.05 49.80 3.58
CA GLU A 660 9.51 50.36 4.86
C GLU A 660 10.00 49.28 5.84
N ASP A 661 9.37 48.11 5.83
CA ASP A 661 9.50 47.02 6.80
C ASP A 661 10.51 45.92 6.39
N VAL A 662 11.31 46.16 5.35
CA VAL A 662 12.23 45.19 4.74
C VAL A 662 13.28 44.62 5.70
N GLY A 663 13.68 45.39 6.72
CA GLY A 663 14.62 44.96 7.74
C GLY A 663 16.01 44.59 7.21
N ALA A 664 16.56 43.47 7.71
CA ALA A 664 17.93 43.02 7.45
C ALA A 664 18.20 42.58 6.00
N ASP A 665 17.16 42.26 5.24
CA ASP A 665 17.27 41.78 3.87
C ASP A 665 17.50 42.91 2.85
N ARG A 666 17.37 44.19 3.26
CA ARG A 666 17.31 45.34 2.35
C ARG A 666 18.50 45.42 1.40
N ILE A 667 19.70 45.31 1.94
CA ILE A 667 20.95 45.38 1.15
C ILE A 667 20.95 44.28 0.09
N GLN A 668 20.58 43.06 0.46
CA GLN A 668 20.62 41.90 -0.41
C GLN A 668 19.56 41.99 -1.51
N LEU A 669 18.35 42.48 -1.19
CA LEU A 669 17.30 42.74 -2.18
C LEU A 669 17.69 43.87 -3.15
N LEU A 670 18.28 44.96 -2.66
CA LEU A 670 18.83 46.02 -3.50
C LEU A 670 19.90 45.45 -4.45
N ASP A 671 20.82 44.62 -3.96
CA ASP A 671 21.84 44.01 -4.80
C ASP A 671 21.26 43.09 -5.90
N ARG A 672 20.15 42.37 -5.62
CA ARG A 672 19.42 41.58 -6.64
C ARG A 672 18.68 42.46 -7.64
N ALA A 673 18.00 43.52 -7.19
CA ALA A 673 17.38 44.52 -8.06
C ALA A 673 18.41 45.17 -9.00
N GLY A 674 19.55 45.61 -8.45
CA GLY A 674 20.66 46.18 -9.23
C GLY A 674 21.27 45.16 -10.21
N SER A 675 21.33 43.88 -9.84
CA SER A 675 21.77 42.81 -10.75
C SER A 675 20.82 42.60 -11.92
N SER A 676 19.50 42.68 -11.68
CA SER A 676 18.49 42.66 -12.73
C SER A 676 18.65 43.84 -13.69
N VAL A 677 18.80 45.06 -13.15
CA VAL A 677 19.02 46.28 -13.95
C VAL A 677 20.30 46.18 -14.80
N ARG A 678 21.41 45.70 -14.22
CA ARG A 678 22.67 45.51 -14.98
C ARG A 678 22.53 44.49 -16.12
N ARG A 679 21.71 43.46 -15.93
CA ARG A 679 21.54 42.37 -16.90
C ARG A 679 20.57 42.73 -18.02
N TRP A 680 19.48 43.43 -17.70
CA TRP A 680 18.33 43.62 -18.59
C TRP A 680 18.03 45.08 -18.95
N GLY A 681 18.82 46.00 -18.40
CA GLY A 681 18.57 47.43 -18.51
C GLY A 681 17.55 47.93 -17.47
N ASN A 682 17.45 49.26 -17.38
CA ASN A 682 16.52 49.92 -16.50
C ASN A 682 15.08 49.82 -17.05
N ARG A 683 14.21 49.20 -16.27
CA ARG A 683 12.76 49.09 -16.50
C ARG A 683 11.96 49.74 -15.37
N SER A 684 12.62 50.45 -14.44
CA SER A 684 11.98 51.04 -13.26
C SER A 684 10.99 52.17 -13.57
N HIS A 685 10.03 52.38 -12.66
CA HIS A 685 9.16 53.56 -12.67
C HIS A 685 9.83 54.75 -12.00
N ARG A 686 9.37 55.97 -12.34
CA ARG A 686 9.83 57.22 -11.71
C ARG A 686 9.74 57.17 -10.17
N ARG A 687 8.69 56.56 -9.62
CA ARG A 687 8.54 56.39 -8.16
C ARG A 687 9.70 55.62 -7.53
N HIS A 688 10.19 54.55 -8.19
CA HIS A 688 11.31 53.76 -7.66
C HIS A 688 12.60 54.59 -7.64
N VAL A 689 12.81 55.44 -8.66
CA VAL A 689 13.97 56.34 -8.71
C VAL A 689 13.92 57.35 -7.56
N GLU A 690 12.75 57.94 -7.32
CA GLU A 690 12.54 58.92 -6.25
C GLU A 690 12.71 58.29 -4.86
N GLU A 691 12.17 57.09 -4.65
CA GLU A 691 12.32 56.32 -3.42
C GLU A 691 13.77 55.86 -3.20
N LEU A 692 14.48 55.42 -4.25
CA LEU A 692 15.91 55.10 -4.20
C LEU A 692 16.73 56.33 -3.81
N GLN A 693 16.44 57.49 -4.39
CA GLN A 693 17.15 58.71 -4.09
C GLN A 693 16.87 59.20 -2.67
N TYR A 694 15.62 59.13 -2.22
CA TYR A 694 15.26 59.37 -0.83
C TYR A 694 16.01 58.43 0.11
N LEU A 695 16.10 57.14 -0.22
CA LEU A 695 16.85 56.17 0.58
C LEU A 695 18.34 56.52 0.65
N ILE A 696 18.97 56.94 -0.46
CA ILE A 696 20.37 57.36 -0.48
C ILE A 696 20.60 58.61 0.37
N ASP A 697 19.72 59.62 0.24
CA ASP A 697 19.85 60.89 0.97
C ASP A 697 19.58 60.74 2.49
N ASN A 698 18.80 59.74 2.89
CA ASN A 698 18.35 59.55 4.28
C ASN A 698 18.94 58.31 4.98
N SER A 699 19.85 57.58 4.33
CA SER A 699 20.58 56.46 4.95
C SER A 699 22.10 56.66 4.89
N SER A 700 22.84 55.84 5.62
CA SER A 700 24.31 55.86 5.61
C SER A 700 24.88 54.43 5.68
N GLY A 701 26.18 54.29 5.37
CA GLY A 701 26.86 53.00 5.36
C GLY A 701 26.36 52.06 4.26
N ASP A 702 26.38 50.76 4.55
CA ASP A 702 26.16 49.71 3.55
C ASP A 702 24.79 49.79 2.82
N VAL A 703 23.76 50.34 3.48
CA VAL A 703 22.43 50.52 2.87
C VAL A 703 22.46 51.62 1.79
N ALA A 704 23.09 52.76 2.09
CA ALA A 704 23.25 53.85 1.12
C ALA A 704 24.12 53.40 -0.06
N ASP A 705 25.18 52.64 0.21
CA ASP A 705 26.05 52.06 -0.82
C ASP A 705 25.30 51.07 -1.71
N ALA A 706 24.43 50.22 -1.13
CA ALA A 706 23.59 49.30 -1.90
C ALA A 706 22.58 50.04 -2.77
N ALA A 707 21.91 51.05 -2.23
CA ALA A 707 20.96 51.87 -2.98
C ALA A 707 21.66 52.63 -4.12
N ALA A 708 22.86 53.18 -3.86
CA ALA A 708 23.68 53.83 -4.88
C ALA A 708 24.13 52.86 -5.99
N ARG A 709 24.42 51.59 -5.67
CA ARG A 709 24.72 50.56 -6.69
C ARG A 709 23.54 50.32 -7.63
N VAL A 710 22.31 50.35 -7.11
CA VAL A 710 21.10 50.19 -7.93
C VAL A 710 20.87 51.43 -8.78
N HIS A 711 20.89 52.62 -8.17
CA HIS A 711 20.71 53.91 -8.89
C HIS A 711 21.76 54.06 -10.00
N GLY A 712 23.03 53.78 -9.71
CA GLY A 712 24.11 53.79 -10.70
C GLY A 712 23.91 52.77 -11.82
N ALA A 713 23.39 51.57 -11.52
CA ALA A 713 23.06 50.57 -12.53
C ALA A 713 21.93 51.05 -13.48
N MET A 714 21.02 51.90 -13.02
CA MET A 714 19.94 52.45 -13.85
C MET A 714 20.45 53.42 -14.94
N ASN A 715 21.68 53.93 -14.81
CA ASN A 715 22.34 54.82 -15.76
C ASN A 715 21.45 56.02 -16.18
N LEU A 716 20.87 56.68 -15.18
CA LEU A 716 19.95 57.80 -15.38
C LEU A 716 20.71 59.08 -15.83
N PRO A 717 20.03 60.01 -16.52
CA PRO A 717 20.63 61.29 -16.91
C PRO A 717 21.16 62.09 -15.70
N PRO A 718 22.19 62.94 -15.86
CA PRO A 718 22.81 63.66 -14.74
C PRO A 718 21.85 64.56 -13.93
N GLN A 719 20.79 65.07 -14.57
CA GLN A 719 19.73 65.86 -13.92
C GLN A 719 18.90 65.06 -12.90
N ASP A 720 18.90 63.72 -13.02
CA ASP A 720 18.21 62.77 -12.15
C ASP A 720 19.20 62.03 -11.22
N SER A 721 20.43 62.55 -11.10
CA SER A 721 21.49 62.01 -10.24
C SER A 721 21.83 62.95 -9.08
N ILE A 722 22.33 62.38 -7.98
CA ILE A 722 22.51 63.04 -6.67
C ILE A 722 23.36 64.32 -6.80
N LYS A 723 22.98 65.37 -6.06
CA LYS A 723 23.78 66.61 -5.95
C LYS A 723 25.17 66.27 -5.41
N ILE A 724 26.19 66.51 -6.22
CA ILE A 724 27.59 66.39 -5.80
C ILE A 724 27.83 67.39 -4.66
N VAL A 725 28.07 66.88 -3.45
CA VAL A 725 28.52 67.69 -2.32
C VAL A 725 30.02 67.93 -2.52
N ILE A 726 30.36 69.12 -3.00
CA ILE A 726 31.75 69.59 -3.02
C ILE A 726 32.08 70.03 -1.59
N PRO A 727 33.01 69.38 -0.88
CA PRO A 727 33.41 69.86 0.44
C PRO A 727 33.98 71.27 0.30
N GLU A 728 33.40 72.23 1.04
CA GLU A 728 33.99 73.57 1.17
C GLU A 728 35.37 73.41 1.83
N GLY A 729 36.40 73.91 1.16
CA GLY A 729 37.81 73.76 1.54
C GLY A 729 38.22 74.58 2.76
#